data_AF-A0A9W6YXR5-F1
#
_entry.id   AF-A0A9W6YXR5-F1
#
_cell.length_a   1.000
_cell.length_b   1.000
_cell.length_c   1.000
_cell.angle_alpha   90.00
_cell.angle_beta   90.00
_cell.angle_gamma   90.00
#
_symmetry.space_group_name_H-M   'P 1'
#
loop_
_entity.id
_entity.type
_entity.pdbx_description
1 polymer ?
#
loop_
_entity_poly.entity_id
_entity_poly.type
_entity_poly.pdbx_seq_one_letter_code
_entity_poly.pdbx_strand_id
1 'polypeptide(L)'
;MLLDVLATVDRAAEKLAAQQAAISTRRKAVRKPTLGSIFKSSLVELMKTINSTNVHYIRCVKPNEAKNAWEFDPQMVLSQLRACGVLETIKISCAGFPSRSTYPEFVIQYAILLHSSYREKFLRGEGTEQEAVDLTKQILAETINDDHKYQTGKTKIFFKAGILAILEKLRTHKIHDSAIIIQKNLRAAYGRQHYLAARESLINAQSLIRGFLTRDRIRKEMEEQSAIKIQSLVRGHMIRVKVTVARGSLIALQAAIRGQQTRTNLVKKQYNDAATLIQTVVRGHLARVAYKKQMRAIVFTQSCYRRQAAKEEYKQLKVEAKSLNRMKEVQYSLENKVIELTQSLTSKVEENTNLVAKIEKLQSLVSESQEMRDQFKNRELDFNKKYDDTVSKHTEEVADLTEEINKQKLDYETARAKVDELSEAHTKLKKELTENIEQLKEAQEQLDETKRENVSLNDAIERLRQELTDLQRNVGSGKYIANGTGLTPTRSRTIAGRAGSPLGTSSSNGHFETRPASIVAPYANDEMNLEAINTELWTLLKDSKNLHKEIVEGLLKGLKLPAASVASELTRKEVLFPSRIIIIILSDMWRLGLTAESESFLGEVLSVIQGTVGALKEDDVVSHGAFWLTNTHELYSFVSYAQSMILANESISKDMSDSEFDEYLKLVAVVKEDFESLSYNIYNMWMKKMQKDLEKKCISAVVLAQALPGFVAPESSPLLSKVFHNNPQYKMDDILTFFNNVYWSMKAYFVEPQVINDVIIELLKFVDALCFNDLIMRRNFLSWKRGLQLNYNVTRLEEWCKTHDIQEGSTYLAHLLQVSKLLQLRKNTPDDIEIIYEICYALKPVQIQKLISQYHVADYETPISPAVTKALADKVKQTGGAADFFEPINAEGHFEDPFRHVDLRPFHRLEAYVPAWLNVPVIRRIVELVTKNAAAQEAISQ
;
A
#
# COMPACT_ATOMS: atom_id res chain seq x y z
N MET A 1 -44.56 7.35 5.88
CA MET A 1 -45.65 8.05 5.15
C MET A 1 -46.38 7.15 4.16
N LEU A 2 -45.78 6.73 3.03
CA LEU A 2 -46.42 5.74 2.15
C LEU A 2 -46.66 4.40 2.87
N LEU A 3 -45.72 4.01 3.73
CA LEU A 3 -45.80 2.84 4.62
C LEU A 3 -46.91 2.95 5.67
N ASP A 4 -47.20 4.15 6.19
CA ASP A 4 -48.28 4.33 7.18
C ASP A 4 -49.65 4.32 6.52
N VAL A 5 -49.75 4.91 5.32
CA VAL A 5 -50.97 4.89 4.50
C VAL A 5 -51.28 3.46 4.04
N LEU A 6 -50.27 2.70 3.61
CA LEU A 6 -50.41 1.28 3.30
C LEU A 6 -50.83 0.49 4.56
N ALA A 7 -50.22 0.76 5.72
CA ALA A 7 -50.60 0.11 6.98
C ALA A 7 -52.01 0.47 7.48
N THR A 8 -52.54 1.65 7.13
CA THR A 8 -53.92 2.02 7.45
C THR A 8 -54.92 1.42 6.47
N VAL A 9 -54.56 1.33 5.18
CA VAL A 9 -55.35 0.62 4.15
C VAL A 9 -55.40 -0.88 4.44
N ASP A 10 -54.28 -1.48 4.87
CA ASP A 10 -54.20 -2.88 5.27
C ASP A 10 -55.01 -3.14 6.55
N ARG A 11 -54.92 -2.28 7.58
CA ARG A 11 -55.79 -2.39 8.78
C ARG A 11 -57.28 -2.17 8.49
N ALA A 12 -57.60 -1.31 7.53
CA ALA A 12 -58.99 -1.08 7.10
C ALA A 12 -59.52 -2.28 6.28
N ALA A 13 -58.68 -2.87 5.43
CA ALA A 13 -58.99 -4.09 4.68
C ALA A 13 -59.14 -5.30 5.63
N GLU A 14 -58.30 -5.41 6.67
CA GLU A 14 -58.41 -6.43 7.71
C GLU A 14 -59.68 -6.27 8.56
N LYS A 15 -60.07 -5.03 8.91
CA LYS A 15 -61.35 -4.76 9.60
C LYS A 15 -62.57 -5.06 8.74
N LEU A 16 -62.51 -4.77 7.44
CA LEU A 16 -63.58 -5.08 6.49
C LEU A 16 -63.69 -6.59 6.26
N ALA A 17 -62.56 -7.29 6.17
CA ALA A 17 -62.50 -8.74 6.10
C ALA A 17 -63.00 -9.41 7.39
N ALA A 18 -62.69 -8.84 8.57
CA ALA A 18 -63.19 -9.30 9.86
C ALA A 18 -64.71 -9.07 10.03
N GLN A 19 -65.25 -7.95 9.52
CA GLN A 19 -66.70 -7.71 9.49
C GLN A 19 -67.43 -8.64 8.50
N GLN A 20 -66.84 -8.92 7.34
CA GLN A 20 -67.39 -9.89 6.39
C GLN A 20 -67.33 -11.33 6.91
N ALA A 21 -66.28 -11.68 7.68
CA ALA A 21 -66.18 -12.96 8.38
C ALA A 21 -67.20 -13.08 9.54
N ALA A 22 -67.50 -11.98 10.24
CA ALA A 22 -68.49 -11.96 11.33
C ALA A 22 -69.95 -12.09 10.86
N ILE A 23 -70.27 -11.69 9.61
CA ILE A 23 -71.61 -11.86 9.01
C ILE A 23 -71.83 -13.31 8.51
N SER A 24 -70.76 -14.07 8.31
CA SER A 24 -70.78 -15.45 7.79
C SER A 24 -71.11 -16.53 8.84
N THR A 25 -71.23 -16.20 10.13
CA THR A 25 -71.41 -17.20 11.21
C THR A 25 -72.86 -17.60 11.49
N ARG A 26 -73.83 -17.22 10.65
CA ARG A 26 -75.15 -17.90 10.64
C ARG A 26 -75.06 -19.19 9.83
N ARG A 27 -74.94 -20.31 10.57
CA ARG A 27 -75.03 -21.71 10.10
C ARG A 27 -75.93 -21.86 8.87
N LYS A 28 -75.32 -21.94 7.68
CA LYS A 28 -75.92 -22.61 6.51
C LYS A 28 -75.07 -23.82 6.21
N ALA A 29 -75.73 -24.98 6.19
CA ALA A 29 -75.14 -26.26 5.86
C ALA A 29 -74.26 -26.14 4.61
N VAL A 30 -73.02 -26.65 4.72
CA VAL A 30 -72.04 -26.71 3.63
C VAL A 30 -72.64 -27.55 2.50
N ARG A 31 -73.26 -26.89 1.52
CA ARG A 31 -73.55 -27.48 0.22
C ARG A 31 -72.27 -27.41 -0.60
N LYS A 32 -71.86 -28.53 -1.19
CA LYS A 32 -70.73 -28.61 -2.12
C LYS A 32 -70.86 -27.47 -3.15
N PRO A 33 -69.77 -26.73 -3.43
CA PRO A 33 -69.82 -25.62 -4.38
C PRO A 33 -70.35 -26.14 -5.72
N THR A 34 -71.39 -25.48 -6.23
CA THR A 34 -71.94 -25.84 -7.53
C THR A 34 -71.00 -25.32 -8.62
N LEU A 35 -71.02 -25.92 -9.80
CA LEU A 35 -70.23 -25.47 -10.93
C LEU A 35 -70.41 -23.95 -11.20
N GLY A 36 -71.64 -23.45 -11.02
CA GLY A 36 -71.96 -22.02 -11.13
C GLY A 36 -71.34 -21.13 -10.06
N SER A 37 -71.18 -21.61 -8.80
CA SER A 37 -70.51 -20.82 -7.77
C SER A 37 -68.99 -20.74 -8.00
N ILE A 38 -68.40 -21.83 -8.51
CA ILE A 38 -66.99 -21.87 -8.90
C ILE A 38 -66.75 -20.90 -10.06
N PHE A 39 -67.58 -20.97 -11.11
CA PHE A 39 -67.47 -20.07 -12.26
C PHE A 39 -67.62 -18.59 -11.86
N LYS A 40 -68.60 -18.27 -10.99
CA LYS A 40 -68.76 -16.91 -10.46
C LYS A 40 -67.51 -16.45 -9.70
N SER A 41 -66.92 -17.32 -8.89
CA SER A 41 -65.71 -16.98 -8.12
C SER A 41 -64.52 -16.73 -9.04
N SER A 42 -64.31 -17.59 -10.05
CA SER A 42 -63.27 -17.40 -11.06
C SER A 42 -63.47 -16.12 -11.87
N LEU A 43 -64.72 -15.73 -12.18
CA LEU A 43 -65.03 -14.50 -12.92
C LEU A 43 -64.77 -13.26 -12.06
N VAL A 44 -65.09 -13.30 -10.77
CA VAL A 44 -64.77 -12.23 -9.81
C VAL A 44 -63.25 -12.08 -9.65
N GLU A 45 -62.52 -13.20 -9.56
CA GLU A 45 -61.07 -13.21 -9.50
C GLU A 45 -60.43 -12.66 -10.79
N LEU A 46 -60.94 -13.06 -11.95
CA LEU A 46 -60.52 -12.52 -13.24
C LEU A 46 -60.77 -11.01 -13.32
N MET A 47 -61.95 -10.53 -12.92
CA MET A 47 -62.24 -9.10 -12.88
C MET A 47 -61.33 -8.35 -11.91
N LYS A 48 -60.94 -8.96 -10.78
CA LYS A 48 -59.98 -8.39 -9.84
C LYS A 48 -58.59 -8.27 -10.49
N THR A 49 -58.14 -9.30 -11.18
CA THR A 49 -56.87 -9.30 -11.94
C THR A 49 -56.89 -8.25 -13.04
N ILE A 50 -57.93 -8.21 -13.88
CA ILE A 50 -58.06 -7.21 -14.95
C ILE A 50 -58.07 -5.78 -14.38
N ASN A 51 -58.82 -5.52 -13.31
CA ASN A 51 -58.87 -4.19 -12.70
C ASN A 51 -57.56 -3.79 -11.99
N SER A 52 -56.70 -4.75 -11.65
CA SER A 52 -55.35 -4.49 -11.13
C SER A 52 -54.33 -4.20 -12.23
N THR A 53 -54.66 -4.45 -13.50
CA THR A 53 -53.80 -4.16 -14.65
C THR A 53 -54.19 -2.85 -15.33
N ASN A 54 -53.22 -2.12 -15.85
CA ASN A 54 -53.49 -0.98 -16.73
C ASN A 54 -53.81 -1.50 -18.13
N VAL A 55 -55.05 -1.32 -18.58
CA VAL A 55 -55.46 -1.73 -19.93
C VAL A 55 -54.93 -0.73 -20.94
N HIS A 56 -53.99 -1.16 -21.78
CA HIS A 56 -53.47 -0.38 -22.88
C HIS A 56 -54.10 -0.83 -24.20
N TYR A 57 -54.75 0.09 -24.91
CA TYR A 57 -55.23 -0.17 -26.27
C TYR A 57 -54.07 0.04 -27.26
N ILE A 58 -53.60 -1.05 -27.88
CA ILE A 58 -52.51 -1.03 -28.86
C ILE A 58 -53.11 -1.20 -30.25
N ARG A 59 -52.83 -0.26 -31.15
CA ARG A 59 -53.22 -0.35 -32.56
C ARG A 59 -51.99 -0.27 -33.45
N CYS A 60 -51.71 -1.34 -34.18
CA CYS A 60 -50.61 -1.39 -35.12
C CYS A 60 -50.95 -0.60 -36.38
N VAL A 61 -50.02 0.24 -36.85
CA VAL A 61 -50.15 1.01 -38.09
C VAL A 61 -49.04 0.58 -39.03
N LYS A 62 -49.40 0.20 -40.26
CA LYS A 62 -48.42 -0.22 -41.27
C LYS A 62 -47.71 1.03 -41.82
N PRO A 63 -46.37 1.12 -41.75
CA PRO A 63 -45.65 2.35 -42.13
C PRO A 63 -45.49 2.52 -43.65
N ASN A 64 -45.36 1.43 -44.40
CA ASN A 64 -45.27 1.40 -45.86
C ASN A 64 -45.83 0.08 -46.39
N GLU A 65 -46.24 0.02 -47.66
CA GLU A 65 -46.91 -1.16 -48.21
C GLU A 65 -45.96 -2.35 -48.40
N ALA A 66 -44.72 -2.07 -48.78
CA ALA A 66 -43.66 -3.05 -49.06
C ALA A 66 -43.10 -3.76 -47.80
N LYS A 67 -43.40 -3.24 -46.60
CA LYS A 67 -42.82 -3.65 -45.30
C LYS A 67 -41.31 -3.44 -45.21
N ASN A 68 -40.78 -2.48 -45.97
CA ASN A 68 -39.36 -2.13 -45.92
C ASN A 68 -39.03 -1.44 -44.60
N ALA A 69 -37.83 -1.70 -44.08
CA ALA A 69 -37.34 -1.02 -42.90
C ALA A 69 -37.11 0.47 -43.20
N TRP A 70 -37.38 1.35 -42.23
CA TRP A 70 -37.12 2.80 -42.28
C TRP A 70 -37.83 3.60 -43.38
N GLU A 71 -38.75 2.98 -44.11
CA GLU A 71 -39.58 3.64 -45.11
C GLU A 71 -40.95 4.00 -44.51
N PHE A 72 -41.39 5.25 -44.67
CA PHE A 72 -42.65 5.75 -44.12
C PHE A 72 -43.45 6.45 -45.21
N ASP A 73 -44.63 5.92 -45.52
CA ASP A 73 -45.61 6.56 -46.40
C ASP A 73 -46.63 7.33 -45.55
N PRO A 74 -46.53 8.68 -45.50
CA PRO A 74 -47.40 9.49 -44.66
C PRO A 74 -48.87 9.38 -45.05
N GLN A 75 -49.16 9.20 -46.34
CA GLN A 75 -50.53 9.24 -46.84
C GLN A 75 -51.25 7.93 -46.57
N MET A 76 -50.54 6.80 -46.68
CA MET A 76 -51.04 5.48 -46.27
C MET A 76 -51.24 5.39 -44.76
N VAL A 77 -50.33 5.96 -43.97
CA VAL A 77 -50.47 5.99 -42.50
C VAL A 77 -51.65 6.88 -42.09
N LEU A 78 -51.80 8.05 -42.70
CA LEU A 78 -52.90 8.97 -42.41
C LEU A 78 -54.27 8.38 -42.79
N SER A 79 -54.37 7.68 -43.93
CA SER A 79 -55.60 7.03 -44.35
C SER A 79 -56.00 5.91 -43.39
N GLN A 80 -55.03 5.10 -42.91
CA GLN A 80 -55.25 4.14 -41.84
C GLN A 80 -55.78 4.81 -40.58
N LEU A 81 -55.13 5.88 -40.10
CA LEU A 81 -55.55 6.58 -38.87
C LEU A 81 -56.97 7.16 -38.97
N ARG A 82 -57.36 7.68 -40.14
CA ARG A 82 -58.72 8.16 -40.42
C ARG A 82 -59.74 7.01 -40.42
N ALA A 83 -59.48 5.94 -41.17
CA ALA A 83 -60.37 4.77 -41.23
C ALA A 83 -60.53 4.10 -39.85
N CYS A 84 -59.48 4.16 -39.04
CA CYS A 84 -59.46 3.67 -37.68
C CYS A 84 -60.21 4.55 -36.68
N GLY A 85 -60.64 5.76 -37.07
CA GLY A 85 -61.32 6.73 -36.20
C GLY A 85 -60.40 7.34 -35.13
N VAL A 86 -59.08 7.21 -35.27
CA VAL A 86 -58.12 7.66 -34.25
C VAL A 86 -58.14 9.18 -34.14
N LEU A 87 -58.22 9.90 -35.26
CA LEU A 87 -58.26 11.36 -35.26
C LEU A 87 -59.53 11.90 -34.61
N GLU A 88 -60.70 11.35 -34.92
CA GLU A 88 -61.97 11.70 -34.27
C GLU A 88 -61.97 11.35 -32.78
N THR A 89 -61.39 10.20 -32.40
CA THR A 89 -61.24 9.81 -30.99
C THR A 89 -60.34 10.78 -30.22
N ILE A 90 -59.24 11.23 -30.84
CA ILE A 90 -58.35 12.26 -30.28
C ILE A 90 -59.11 13.58 -30.14
N LYS A 91 -59.84 14.01 -31.18
CA LYS A 91 -60.65 15.25 -31.13
C LYS A 91 -61.68 15.23 -30.01
N ILE A 92 -62.43 14.13 -29.86
CA ILE A 92 -63.41 13.95 -28.77
C ILE A 92 -62.71 13.95 -27.40
N SER A 93 -61.58 13.27 -27.29
CA SER A 93 -60.79 13.24 -26.04
C SER A 93 -60.22 14.62 -25.67
N CYS A 94 -59.78 15.41 -26.65
CA CYS A 94 -59.32 16.79 -26.45
C CYS A 94 -60.47 17.76 -26.15
N ALA A 95 -61.67 17.53 -26.72
CA ALA A 95 -62.88 18.27 -26.40
C ALA A 95 -63.42 17.94 -25.00
N GLY A 96 -63.15 16.75 -24.47
CA GLY A 96 -63.45 16.33 -23.10
C GLY A 96 -62.38 16.72 -22.08
N PHE A 97 -62.41 16.09 -20.90
CA PHE A 97 -61.38 16.17 -19.86
C PHE A 97 -60.74 14.79 -19.67
N PRO A 98 -59.68 14.47 -20.44
CA PRO A 98 -59.14 13.11 -20.51
C PRO A 98 -58.42 12.69 -19.21
N SER A 99 -57.92 13.65 -18.45
CA SER A 99 -57.20 13.41 -17.19
C SER A 99 -58.13 13.63 -15.99
N ARG A 100 -58.17 12.66 -15.08
CA ARG A 100 -59.05 12.68 -13.89
C ARG A 100 -58.32 12.14 -12.66
N SER A 101 -58.48 12.80 -11.53
CA SER A 101 -57.84 12.41 -10.26
C SER A 101 -58.80 12.64 -9.10
N THR A 102 -58.71 11.83 -8.05
CA THR A 102 -59.42 12.15 -6.80
C THR A 102 -58.74 13.33 -6.11
N TYR A 103 -59.48 14.07 -5.28
CA TYR A 103 -58.91 15.20 -4.53
C TYR A 103 -57.73 14.79 -3.62
N PRO A 104 -57.78 13.67 -2.87
CA PRO A 104 -56.65 13.25 -2.04
C PRO A 104 -55.40 12.90 -2.86
N GLU A 105 -55.56 12.15 -3.97
CA GLU A 105 -54.45 11.80 -4.86
C GLU A 105 -53.78 13.05 -5.45
N PHE A 106 -54.59 14.02 -5.88
CA PHE A 106 -54.09 15.27 -6.46
C PHE A 106 -53.30 16.10 -5.42
N VAL A 107 -53.84 16.26 -4.21
CA VAL A 107 -53.15 17.03 -3.16
C VAL A 107 -51.87 16.33 -2.73
N ILE A 108 -51.85 15.02 -2.53
CA ILE A 108 -50.62 14.29 -2.16
C ILE A 108 -49.51 14.51 -3.20
N GLN A 109 -49.87 14.50 -4.48
CA GLN A 109 -48.89 14.67 -5.56
C GLN A 109 -48.37 16.11 -5.67
N TYR A 110 -49.25 17.11 -5.58
CA TYR A 110 -48.94 18.50 -5.92
C TYR A 110 -48.85 19.46 -4.72
N ALA A 111 -49.09 19.02 -3.49
CA ALA A 111 -49.03 19.87 -2.29
C ALA A 111 -47.67 20.55 -2.09
N ILE A 112 -46.58 20.02 -2.66
CA ILE A 112 -45.25 20.65 -2.61
C ILE A 112 -45.19 22.01 -3.32
N LEU A 113 -46.16 22.30 -4.21
CA LEU A 113 -46.31 23.60 -4.85
C LEU A 113 -46.78 24.68 -3.87
N LEU A 114 -47.47 24.29 -2.79
CA LEU A 114 -47.90 25.19 -1.73
C LEU A 114 -46.82 25.40 -0.67
N HIS A 115 -46.90 26.54 0.02
CA HIS A 115 -46.07 26.83 1.19
C HIS A 115 -46.26 25.78 2.32
N SER A 116 -45.19 25.52 3.08
CA SER A 116 -45.15 24.44 4.09
C SER A 116 -46.28 24.50 5.12
N SER A 117 -46.71 25.70 5.49
CA SER A 117 -47.79 25.96 6.45
C SER A 117 -49.15 25.37 6.06
N TYR A 118 -49.46 25.30 4.76
CA TYR A 118 -50.77 24.84 4.29
C TYR A 118 -50.84 23.32 4.11
N ARG A 119 -49.70 22.68 3.82
CA ARG A 119 -49.63 21.25 3.50
C ARG A 119 -49.33 20.33 4.69
N GLU A 120 -48.84 20.87 5.80
CA GLU A 120 -48.35 20.07 6.92
C GLU A 120 -49.44 19.24 7.61
N LYS A 121 -50.63 19.81 7.81
CA LYS A 121 -51.78 19.14 8.45
C LYS A 121 -52.32 17.98 7.59
N PHE A 122 -52.46 18.21 6.28
CA PHE A 122 -52.97 17.20 5.35
C PHE A 122 -51.97 16.05 5.15
N LEU A 123 -50.68 16.37 5.04
CA LEU A 123 -49.62 15.37 4.91
C LEU A 123 -49.57 14.46 6.14
N ARG A 124 -49.75 14.96 7.37
CA ARG A 124 -49.78 14.14 8.60
C ARG A 124 -50.94 13.12 8.69
N GLY A 125 -51.84 13.09 7.72
CA GLY A 125 -52.94 12.12 7.65
C GLY A 125 -54.19 12.55 8.44
N GLU A 126 -54.22 13.77 8.95
CA GLU A 126 -55.35 14.36 9.70
C GLU A 126 -56.32 15.15 8.81
N GLY A 127 -56.13 15.08 7.48
CA GLY A 127 -56.89 15.85 6.51
C GLY A 127 -58.28 15.29 6.22
N THR A 128 -59.30 16.15 6.25
CA THR A 128 -60.66 15.80 5.80
C THR A 128 -60.81 15.88 4.28
N GLU A 129 -61.80 15.19 3.69
CA GLU A 129 -62.07 15.30 2.23
C GLU A 129 -62.37 16.74 1.79
N GLN A 130 -62.98 17.54 2.67
CA GLN A 130 -63.25 18.95 2.42
C GLN A 130 -61.95 19.78 2.35
N GLU A 131 -61.00 19.53 3.25
CA GLU A 131 -59.67 20.17 3.21
C GLU A 131 -58.89 19.77 1.95
N ALA A 132 -59.05 18.54 1.45
CA ALA A 132 -58.45 18.13 0.18
C ALA A 132 -59.00 18.95 -1.01
N VAL A 133 -60.31 19.24 -1.01
CA VAL A 133 -60.95 20.10 -2.02
C VAL A 133 -60.43 21.53 -1.93
N ASP A 134 -60.30 22.07 -0.73
CA ASP A 134 -59.86 23.45 -0.52
C ASP A 134 -58.38 23.64 -0.87
N LEU A 135 -57.51 22.69 -0.50
CA LEU A 135 -56.11 22.66 -0.93
C LEU A 135 -55.97 22.50 -2.44
N THR A 136 -56.83 21.69 -3.07
CA THR A 136 -56.85 21.55 -4.52
C THR A 136 -57.18 22.88 -5.19
N LYS A 137 -58.19 23.63 -4.69
CA LYS A 137 -58.51 24.97 -5.21
C LYS A 137 -57.36 25.95 -5.05
N GLN A 138 -56.65 25.92 -3.92
CA GLN A 138 -55.47 26.77 -3.71
C GLN A 138 -54.33 26.43 -4.68
N ILE A 139 -54.03 25.14 -4.87
CA ILE A 139 -53.02 24.71 -5.85
C ILE A 139 -53.39 25.23 -7.24
N LEU A 140 -54.65 25.09 -7.66
CA LEU A 140 -55.09 25.53 -8.99
C LEU A 140 -55.02 27.05 -9.14
N ALA A 141 -55.40 27.80 -8.10
CA ALA A 141 -55.34 29.27 -8.12
C ALA A 141 -53.90 29.80 -8.26
N GLU A 142 -52.91 29.12 -7.67
CA GLU A 142 -51.50 29.51 -7.80
C GLU A 142 -50.84 29.03 -9.10
N THR A 143 -51.42 28.04 -9.80
CA THR A 143 -50.75 27.34 -10.91
C THR A 143 -51.42 27.51 -12.27
N ILE A 144 -52.74 27.71 -12.32
CA ILE A 144 -53.53 27.77 -13.57
C ILE A 144 -54.36 29.05 -13.59
N ASN A 145 -54.10 29.92 -14.57
CA ASN A 145 -54.80 31.19 -14.73
C ASN A 145 -56.12 31.11 -15.54
N ASP A 146 -56.42 29.95 -16.14
CA ASP A 146 -57.58 29.76 -17.05
C ASP A 146 -58.52 28.66 -16.53
N ASP A 147 -59.69 29.08 -16.06
CA ASP A 147 -60.73 28.24 -15.47
C ASP A 147 -61.35 27.24 -16.47
N HIS A 148 -61.21 27.44 -17.79
CA HIS A 148 -61.75 26.49 -18.78
C HIS A 148 -60.87 25.25 -18.97
N LYS A 149 -59.66 25.22 -18.38
CA LYS A 149 -58.71 24.11 -18.52
C LYS A 149 -58.90 23.00 -17.49
N TYR A 150 -59.73 23.23 -16.47
CA TYR A 150 -60.08 22.23 -15.46
C TYR A 150 -61.56 22.32 -15.07
N GLN A 151 -62.09 21.26 -14.46
CA GLN A 151 -63.44 21.24 -13.91
C GLN A 151 -63.44 20.47 -12.58
N THR A 152 -64.01 21.06 -11.54
CA THR A 152 -64.16 20.42 -10.23
C THR A 152 -65.47 19.63 -10.17
N GLY A 153 -65.40 18.33 -9.91
CA GLY A 153 -66.55 17.47 -9.63
C GLY A 153 -66.80 17.28 -8.13
N LYS A 154 -67.75 16.41 -7.76
CA LYS A 154 -68.06 16.12 -6.35
C LYS A 154 -66.94 15.37 -5.62
N THR A 155 -66.27 14.44 -6.31
CA THR A 155 -65.24 13.55 -5.73
C THR A 155 -63.91 13.59 -6.46
N LYS A 156 -63.89 14.16 -7.67
CA LYS A 156 -62.73 14.17 -8.57
C LYS A 156 -62.56 15.52 -9.24
N ILE A 157 -61.33 15.81 -9.61
CA ILE A 157 -60.97 16.91 -10.49
C ILE A 157 -60.65 16.40 -11.89
N PHE A 158 -61.00 17.19 -12.90
CA PHE A 158 -60.88 16.87 -14.31
C PHE A 158 -60.02 17.93 -15.02
N PHE A 159 -59.10 17.49 -15.88
CA PHE A 159 -58.16 18.37 -16.57
C PHE A 159 -58.18 18.16 -18.08
N LYS A 160 -57.98 19.25 -18.83
CA LYS A 160 -57.66 19.21 -20.25
C LYS A 160 -56.28 18.59 -20.48
N ALA A 161 -56.07 18.05 -21.68
CA ALA A 161 -54.79 17.47 -22.07
C ALA A 161 -53.65 18.49 -21.90
N GLY A 162 -52.51 18.05 -21.34
CA GLY A 162 -51.32 18.86 -21.14
C GLY A 162 -51.22 19.61 -19.81
N ILE A 163 -52.32 19.80 -19.07
CA ILE A 163 -52.28 20.52 -17.78
C ILE A 163 -51.47 19.80 -16.71
N LEU A 164 -51.66 18.48 -16.57
CA LEU A 164 -50.88 17.70 -15.59
C LEU A 164 -49.37 17.74 -15.90
N ALA A 165 -48.97 17.82 -17.17
CA ALA A 165 -47.56 17.95 -17.53
C ALA A 165 -46.97 19.31 -17.10
N ILE A 166 -47.76 20.38 -17.14
CA ILE A 166 -47.35 21.69 -16.62
C ILE A 166 -47.19 21.64 -15.10
N LEU A 167 -48.16 21.05 -14.38
CA LEU A 167 -48.09 20.88 -12.93
C LEU A 167 -46.89 20.02 -12.50
N GLU A 168 -46.61 18.93 -13.23
CA GLU A 168 -45.45 18.07 -12.97
C GLU A 168 -44.12 18.79 -13.25
N LYS A 169 -44.08 19.65 -14.27
CA LYS A 169 -42.92 20.50 -14.55
C LYS A 169 -42.66 21.49 -13.40
N LEU A 170 -43.70 22.17 -12.92
CA LEU A 170 -43.60 23.09 -11.78
C LEU A 170 -43.16 22.36 -10.50
N ARG A 171 -43.72 21.16 -10.26
CA ARG A 171 -43.36 20.30 -9.13
C ARG A 171 -41.89 19.91 -9.19
N THR A 172 -41.42 19.46 -10.36
CA THR A 172 -40.02 19.09 -10.58
C THR A 172 -39.07 20.25 -10.35
N HIS A 173 -39.42 21.45 -10.83
CA HIS A 173 -38.63 22.67 -10.60
C HIS A 173 -38.53 23.00 -9.10
N LYS A 174 -39.65 22.93 -8.37
CA LYS A 174 -39.66 23.20 -6.92
C LYS A 174 -38.85 22.19 -6.12
N ILE A 175 -38.89 20.91 -6.51
CA ILE A 175 -38.05 19.85 -5.93
C ILE A 175 -36.57 20.14 -6.19
N HIS A 176 -36.23 20.54 -7.42
CA HIS A 176 -34.86 20.88 -7.81
C HIS A 176 -34.31 22.06 -7.00
N ASP A 177 -35.07 23.15 -6.88
CA ASP A 177 -34.69 24.32 -6.07
C ASP A 177 -34.45 23.93 -4.60
N SER A 178 -35.32 23.07 -4.05
CA SER A 178 -35.19 22.56 -2.69
C SER A 178 -33.93 21.68 -2.52
N ALA A 179 -33.63 20.84 -3.52
CA ALA A 179 -32.43 20.03 -3.54
C ALA A 179 -31.15 20.88 -3.57
N ILE A 180 -31.13 21.97 -4.35
CA ILE A 180 -30.00 22.91 -4.38
C ILE A 180 -29.74 23.51 -2.99
N ILE A 181 -30.77 23.93 -2.27
CA ILE A 181 -30.63 24.50 -0.92
C ILE A 181 -30.04 23.47 0.04
N ILE A 182 -30.53 22.23 -0.01
CA ILE A 182 -30.03 21.13 0.83
C ILE A 182 -28.57 20.83 0.49
N GLN A 183 -28.25 20.67 -0.80
CA GLN A 183 -26.89 20.40 -1.27
C GLN A 183 -25.92 21.52 -0.90
N LYS A 184 -26.32 22.79 -1.06
CA LYS A 184 -25.53 23.95 -0.66
C LYS A 184 -25.17 23.89 0.83
N ASN A 185 -26.15 23.65 1.69
CA ASN A 185 -25.94 23.63 3.14
C ASN A 185 -25.08 22.43 3.58
N LEU A 186 -25.29 21.25 2.99
CA LEU A 186 -24.48 20.07 3.27
C LEU A 186 -23.03 20.26 2.82
N ARG A 187 -22.80 20.77 1.60
CA ARG A 187 -21.45 21.07 1.10
C ARG A 187 -20.75 22.12 1.96
N ALA A 188 -21.46 23.15 2.39
CA ALA A 188 -20.92 24.18 3.27
C ALA A 188 -20.56 23.61 4.66
N ALA A 189 -21.41 22.76 5.24
CA ALA A 189 -21.14 22.11 6.52
C ALA A 189 -19.92 21.20 6.44
N TYR A 190 -19.85 20.35 5.41
CA TYR A 190 -18.72 19.47 5.15
C TYR A 190 -17.41 20.24 4.95
N GLY A 191 -17.41 21.25 4.07
CA GLY A 191 -16.22 22.08 3.82
C GLY A 191 -15.76 22.82 5.07
N ARG A 192 -16.69 23.36 5.88
CA ARG A 192 -16.38 24.02 7.14
C ARG A 192 -15.76 23.06 8.16
N GLN A 193 -16.28 21.84 8.28
CA GLN A 193 -15.74 20.84 9.19
C GLN A 193 -14.29 20.48 8.82
N HIS A 194 -14.01 20.21 7.54
CA HIS A 194 -12.66 19.92 7.08
C HIS A 194 -11.69 21.10 7.26
N TYR A 195 -12.13 22.34 6.99
CA TYR A 195 -11.31 23.52 7.20
C TYR A 195 -10.93 23.72 8.68
N LEU A 196 -11.89 23.54 9.59
CA LEU A 196 -11.64 23.68 11.02
C LEU A 196 -10.66 22.60 11.53
N ALA A 197 -10.82 21.35 11.10
CA ALA A 197 -9.91 20.27 11.43
C ALA A 197 -8.47 20.55 10.92
N ALA A 198 -8.33 20.96 9.65
CA ALA A 198 -7.03 21.31 9.09
C ALA A 198 -6.37 22.48 9.82
N ARG A 199 -7.15 23.51 10.17
CA ARG A 199 -6.66 24.67 10.93
C ARG A 199 -6.16 24.27 12.32
N GLU A 200 -6.88 23.39 13.03
CA GLU A 200 -6.46 22.89 14.33
C GLU A 200 -5.15 22.09 14.25
N SER A 201 -5.04 21.17 13.29
CA SER A 201 -3.80 20.42 13.05
C SER A 201 -2.62 21.34 12.72
N LEU A 202 -2.84 22.37 11.90
CA LEU A 202 -1.79 23.34 11.57
C LEU A 202 -1.32 24.15 12.79
N ILE A 203 -2.25 24.62 13.62
CA ILE A 203 -1.91 25.34 14.86
C ILE A 203 -1.12 24.45 15.81
N ASN A 204 -1.50 23.17 15.94
CA ASN A 204 -0.78 22.20 16.76
C ASN A 204 0.63 21.91 16.21
N ALA A 205 0.78 21.75 14.90
CA ALA A 205 2.09 21.60 14.28
C ALA A 205 2.98 22.84 14.49
N GLN A 206 2.42 24.04 14.28
CA GLN A 206 3.13 25.30 14.50
C GLN A 206 3.56 25.48 15.95
N SER A 207 2.74 25.10 16.93
CA SER A 207 3.08 25.20 18.35
C SER A 207 4.21 24.23 18.73
N LEU A 208 4.18 23.00 18.21
CA LEU A 208 5.25 22.01 18.39
C LEU A 208 6.57 22.47 17.78
N ILE A 209 6.54 22.98 16.54
CA ILE A 209 7.74 23.47 15.85
C ILE A 209 8.33 24.67 16.59
N ARG A 210 7.52 25.65 16.98
CA ARG A 210 7.98 26.82 17.76
C ARG A 210 8.57 26.37 19.11
N GLY A 211 7.95 25.38 19.75
CA GLY A 211 8.47 24.77 20.98
C GLY A 211 9.82 24.08 20.78
N PHE A 212 9.99 23.32 19.70
CA PHE A 212 11.24 22.65 19.35
C PHE A 212 12.37 23.66 19.09
N LEU A 213 12.13 24.67 18.24
CA LEU A 213 13.12 25.69 17.91
C LEU A 213 13.61 26.46 19.15
N THR A 214 12.69 26.78 20.07
CA THR A 214 13.04 27.46 21.32
C THR A 214 13.90 26.57 22.21
N ARG A 215 13.55 25.29 22.35
CA ARG A 215 14.33 24.34 23.16
C ARG A 215 15.70 24.06 22.57
N ASP A 216 15.82 23.94 21.24
CA ASP A 216 17.11 23.76 20.57
C ASP A 216 18.03 24.97 20.79
N ARG A 217 17.48 26.18 20.68
CA ARG A 217 18.21 27.41 20.98
C ARG A 217 18.69 27.44 22.44
N ILE A 218 17.80 27.18 23.41
CA ILE A 218 18.17 27.16 24.84
C ILE A 218 19.23 26.09 25.11
N ARG A 219 19.12 24.90 24.50
CA ARG A 219 20.12 23.85 24.64
C ARG A 219 21.50 24.34 24.20
N LYS A 220 21.60 24.93 23.02
CA LYS A 220 22.86 25.50 22.51
C LYS A 220 23.41 26.57 23.44
N GLU A 221 22.57 27.49 23.92
CA GLU A 221 22.99 28.52 24.89
C GLU A 221 23.50 27.87 26.20
N MET A 222 22.84 26.82 26.72
CA MET A 222 23.29 26.11 27.92
C MET A 222 24.60 25.34 27.70
N GLU A 223 24.78 24.74 26.53
CA GLU A 223 26.01 24.06 26.13
C GLU A 223 27.18 25.06 26.04
N GLU A 224 26.96 26.22 25.41
CA GLU A 224 27.96 27.31 25.34
C GLU A 224 28.33 27.82 26.72
N GLN A 225 27.36 28.09 27.59
CA GLN A 225 27.63 28.52 28.97
C GLN A 225 28.41 27.47 29.77
N SER A 226 28.07 26.19 29.58
CA SER A 226 28.78 25.08 30.22
C SER A 226 30.22 24.99 29.71
N ALA A 227 30.44 25.13 28.40
CA ALA A 227 31.75 25.16 27.78
C ALA A 227 32.59 26.33 28.29
N ILE A 228 32.03 27.55 28.35
CA ILE A 228 32.70 28.73 28.91
C ILE A 228 33.09 28.49 30.37
N LYS A 229 32.21 27.90 31.17
CA LYS A 229 32.49 27.58 32.57
C LYS A 229 33.65 26.60 32.70
N ILE A 230 33.66 25.52 31.92
CA ILE A 230 34.77 24.55 31.90
C ILE A 230 36.06 25.24 31.47
N GLN A 231 36.05 26.01 30.38
CA GLN A 231 37.22 26.75 29.90
C GLN A 231 37.76 27.72 30.96
N SER A 232 36.87 28.42 31.68
CA SER A 232 37.27 29.35 32.75
C SER A 232 37.97 28.63 33.91
N LEU A 233 37.48 27.45 34.29
CA LEU A 233 38.07 26.62 35.34
C LEU A 233 39.44 26.09 34.93
N VAL A 234 39.56 25.59 33.69
CA VAL A 234 40.83 25.08 33.14
C VAL A 234 41.86 26.21 33.03
N ARG A 235 41.50 27.35 32.44
CA ARG A 235 42.38 28.54 32.37
C ARG A 235 42.81 28.98 33.76
N GLY A 236 41.88 29.02 34.72
CA GLY A 236 42.16 29.34 36.11
C GLY A 236 43.12 28.35 36.78
N HIS A 237 42.97 27.05 36.53
CA HIS A 237 43.87 26.02 37.04
C HIS A 237 45.28 26.18 36.48
N MET A 238 45.43 26.37 35.15
CA MET A 238 46.72 26.57 34.50
C MET A 238 47.49 27.76 35.09
N ILE A 239 46.82 28.90 35.32
CA ILE A 239 47.45 30.07 35.94
C ILE A 239 47.87 29.79 37.38
N ARG A 240 47.01 29.12 38.18
CA ARG A 240 47.37 28.76 39.56
C ARG A 240 48.61 27.86 39.61
N VAL A 241 48.72 26.88 38.71
CA VAL A 241 49.92 26.04 38.59
C VAL A 241 51.16 26.88 38.28
N LYS A 242 51.10 27.75 37.26
CA LYS A 242 52.23 28.64 36.91
C LYS A 242 52.65 29.53 38.07
N VAL A 243 51.69 30.14 38.79
CA VAL A 243 51.97 30.98 39.96
C VAL A 243 52.59 30.16 41.09
N THR A 244 52.13 28.92 41.30
CA THR A 244 52.65 28.04 42.35
C THR A 244 54.11 27.66 42.08
N VAL A 245 54.43 27.31 40.83
CA VAL A 245 55.81 27.04 40.40
C VAL A 245 56.69 28.28 40.59
N ALA A 246 56.26 29.45 40.10
CA ALA A 246 57.01 30.69 40.24
C ALA A 246 57.23 31.08 41.72
N ARG A 247 56.21 30.90 42.57
CA ARG A 247 56.32 31.11 44.02
C ARG A 247 57.29 30.13 44.66
N GLY A 248 57.28 28.86 44.25
CA GLY A 248 58.26 27.85 44.68
C GLY A 248 59.69 28.25 44.34
N SER A 249 59.93 28.69 43.11
CA SER A 249 61.24 29.20 42.68
C SER A 249 61.68 30.44 43.47
N LEU A 250 60.77 31.38 43.73
CA LEU A 250 61.06 32.57 44.52
C LEU A 250 61.41 32.21 45.98
N ILE A 251 60.67 31.29 46.60
CA ILE A 251 60.96 30.82 47.96
C ILE A 251 62.32 30.12 48.00
N ALA A 252 62.65 29.28 47.01
CA ALA A 252 63.96 28.64 46.92
C ALA A 252 65.10 29.65 46.80
N LEU A 253 64.93 30.68 45.96
CA LEU A 253 65.89 31.79 45.83
C LEU A 253 66.02 32.58 47.14
N GLN A 254 64.92 32.94 47.78
CA GLN A 254 64.91 33.63 49.07
C GLN A 254 65.58 32.80 50.17
N ALA A 255 65.34 31.48 50.19
CA ALA A 255 65.98 30.57 51.14
C ALA A 255 67.50 30.48 50.89
N ALA A 256 67.94 30.43 49.63
CA ALA A 256 69.35 30.45 49.27
C ALA A 256 70.04 31.76 49.70
N ILE A 257 69.43 32.91 49.42
CA ILE A 257 69.95 34.23 49.81
C ILE A 257 70.01 34.36 51.34
N ARG A 258 68.93 34.04 52.06
CA ARG A 258 68.89 34.07 53.53
C ARG A 258 69.90 33.09 54.14
N GLY A 259 70.06 31.92 53.53
CA GLY A 259 71.07 30.93 53.93
C GLY A 259 72.49 31.45 53.75
N GLN A 260 72.80 32.12 52.63
CA GLN A 260 74.09 32.73 52.40
C GLN A 260 74.37 33.87 53.39
N GLN A 261 73.41 34.79 53.58
CA GLN A 261 73.52 35.86 54.58
C GLN A 261 73.78 35.32 55.99
N THR A 262 73.06 34.27 56.39
CA THR A 262 73.26 33.64 57.71
C THR A 262 74.64 33.03 57.85
N ARG A 263 75.14 32.33 56.82
CA ARG A 263 76.51 31.77 56.83
C ARG A 263 77.57 32.86 56.89
N THR A 264 77.44 33.94 56.12
CA THR A 264 78.37 35.08 56.18
C THR A 264 78.35 35.75 57.56
N ASN A 265 77.17 35.93 58.15
CA ASN A 265 77.05 36.48 59.51
C ASN A 265 77.64 35.54 60.56
N LEU A 266 77.48 34.23 60.43
CA LEU A 266 78.09 33.24 61.32
C LEU A 266 79.62 33.29 61.24
N VAL A 267 80.19 33.35 60.03
CA VAL A 267 81.63 33.48 59.83
C VAL A 267 82.15 34.78 60.46
N LYS A 268 81.47 35.92 60.22
CA LYS A 268 81.80 37.19 60.90
C LYS A 268 81.74 37.05 62.43
N LYS A 269 80.73 36.36 62.96
CA LYS A 269 80.61 36.12 64.40
C LYS A 269 81.74 35.23 64.91
N GLN A 270 82.11 34.17 64.21
CA GLN A 270 83.25 33.32 64.57
C GLN A 270 84.57 34.09 64.58
N TYR A 271 84.81 34.95 63.58
CA TYR A 271 85.98 35.84 63.59
C TYR A 271 85.96 36.81 64.77
N ASN A 272 84.80 37.39 65.08
CA ASN A 272 84.64 38.30 66.23
C ASN A 272 84.83 37.56 67.56
N ASP A 273 84.29 36.36 67.71
CA ASP A 273 84.43 35.53 68.92
C ASP A 273 85.88 35.10 69.10
N ALA A 274 86.56 34.68 68.03
CA ALA A 274 88.00 34.37 68.04
C ALA A 274 88.86 35.61 68.36
N ALA A 275 88.54 36.77 67.76
CA ALA A 275 89.20 38.03 68.08
C ALA A 275 88.97 38.42 69.54
N THR A 276 87.76 38.23 70.06
CA THR A 276 87.42 38.48 71.47
C THR A 276 88.20 37.53 72.38
N LEU A 277 88.30 36.24 72.04
CA LEU A 277 89.11 35.26 72.78
C LEU A 277 90.60 35.64 72.79
N ILE A 278 91.17 36.02 71.65
CA ILE A 278 92.56 36.50 71.59
C ILE A 278 92.70 37.76 72.45
N GLN A 279 91.78 38.71 72.35
CA GLN A 279 91.79 39.92 73.16
C GLN A 279 91.66 39.62 74.66
N THR A 280 90.83 38.67 75.08
CA THR A 280 90.70 38.30 76.51
C THR A 280 91.96 37.61 77.02
N VAL A 281 92.58 36.74 76.22
CA VAL A 281 93.86 36.10 76.55
C VAL A 281 94.97 37.15 76.67
N VAL A 282 95.07 38.08 75.71
CA VAL A 282 96.08 39.16 75.73
C VAL A 282 95.83 40.13 76.88
N ARG A 283 94.59 40.61 77.09
CA ARG A 283 94.23 41.45 78.24
C ARG A 283 94.54 40.74 79.56
N GLY A 284 94.24 39.45 79.65
CA GLY A 284 94.56 38.62 80.82
C GLY A 284 96.07 38.38 81.00
N HIS A 285 96.85 38.31 79.92
CA HIS A 285 98.30 38.22 79.99
C HIS A 285 98.91 39.55 80.47
N LEU A 286 98.49 40.67 79.89
CA LEU A 286 98.92 42.02 80.30
C LEU A 286 98.59 42.29 81.78
N ALA A 287 97.36 41.96 82.21
CA ALA A 287 96.96 42.05 83.62
C ALA A 287 97.81 41.16 84.53
N ARG A 288 98.13 39.92 84.11
CA ARG A 288 99.02 39.02 84.87
C ARG A 288 100.46 39.51 84.92
N VAL A 289 100.98 40.12 83.85
CA VAL A 289 102.31 40.74 83.83
C VAL A 289 102.35 41.95 84.75
N ALA A 290 101.35 42.83 84.69
CA ALA A 290 101.21 43.97 85.58
C ALA A 290 101.10 43.53 87.05
N TYR A 291 100.26 42.53 87.34
CA TYR A 291 100.12 41.94 88.67
C TYR A 291 101.42 41.28 89.13
N LYS A 292 102.16 40.55 88.27
CA LYS A 292 103.47 39.98 88.64
C LYS A 292 104.50 41.08 88.94
N LYS A 293 104.51 42.18 88.18
CA LYS A 293 105.37 43.35 88.45
C LYS A 293 105.00 43.99 89.79
N GLN A 294 103.71 44.20 90.03
CA GLN A 294 103.19 44.73 91.29
C GLN A 294 103.47 43.77 92.45
N MET A 295 103.32 42.45 92.27
CA MET A 295 103.65 41.44 93.26
C MET A 295 105.15 41.35 93.53
N ARG A 296 106.04 41.55 92.55
CA ARG A 296 107.48 41.68 92.83
C ARG A 296 107.78 42.93 93.66
N ALA A 297 107.14 44.06 93.35
CA ALA A 297 107.29 45.29 94.13
C ALA A 297 106.70 45.14 95.55
N ILE A 298 105.53 44.51 95.68
CA ILE A 298 104.90 44.17 96.95
C ILE A 298 105.76 43.17 97.70
N VAL A 299 106.27 42.09 97.08
CA VAL A 299 107.15 41.11 97.73
C VAL A 299 108.46 41.75 98.15
N PHE A 300 109.03 42.68 97.38
CA PHE A 300 110.20 43.45 97.79
C PHE A 300 109.89 44.32 99.02
N THR A 301 108.79 45.07 98.97
CA THR A 301 108.30 45.88 100.10
C THR A 301 107.94 45.01 101.31
N GLN A 302 107.34 43.85 101.08
CA GLN A 302 106.98 42.84 102.08
C GLN A 302 108.18 42.06 102.56
N SER A 303 109.30 41.97 101.85
CA SER A 303 110.53 41.34 102.37
C SER A 303 111.32 42.36 103.19
N CYS A 304 111.26 43.65 102.86
CA CYS A 304 111.67 44.73 103.76
C CYS A 304 110.80 44.75 105.02
N TYR A 305 109.46 44.70 104.88
CA TYR A 305 108.54 44.65 106.00
C TYR A 305 108.61 43.33 106.76
N ARG A 306 108.74 42.15 106.13
CA ARG A 306 108.92 40.85 106.83
C ARG A 306 110.28 40.76 107.50
N ARG A 307 111.31 41.46 107.04
CA ARG A 307 112.55 41.60 107.81
C ARG A 307 112.34 42.42 109.09
N GLN A 308 111.41 43.37 109.07
CA GLN A 308 111.04 44.21 110.20
C GLN A 308 110.01 43.52 111.12
N ALA A 309 108.98 42.92 110.53
CA ALA A 309 107.94 42.15 111.16
C ALA A 309 108.45 40.80 111.67
N ALA A 310 109.40 40.09 111.05
CA ALA A 310 110.01 38.91 111.68
C ALA A 310 110.85 39.29 112.94
N LYS A 311 111.33 40.53 113.03
CA LYS A 311 111.90 41.08 114.27
C LYS A 311 110.81 41.39 115.32
N GLU A 312 109.62 41.80 114.89
CA GLU A 312 108.45 42.06 115.74
C GLU A 312 107.63 40.80 116.09
N GLU A 313 107.65 39.79 115.22
CA GLU A 313 106.91 38.52 115.24
C GLU A 313 107.73 37.46 115.97
N TYR A 314 109.07 37.55 116.00
CA TYR A 314 109.85 36.89 117.05
C TYR A 314 109.49 37.42 118.45
N LYS A 315 109.08 38.69 118.57
CA LYS A 315 108.58 39.29 119.83
C LYS A 315 107.10 38.94 120.11
N GLN A 316 106.25 38.74 119.09
CA GLN A 316 104.81 38.46 119.25
C GLN A 316 104.42 36.97 119.19
N LEU A 317 105.20 36.09 118.54
CA LEU A 317 105.04 34.62 118.61
C LEU A 317 105.43 34.04 119.99
N LYS A 318 105.95 34.88 120.89
CA LYS A 318 106.05 34.59 122.32
C LYS A 318 104.72 34.83 123.06
N VAL A 319 103.76 35.54 122.47
CA VAL A 319 102.59 36.09 123.19
C VAL A 319 101.24 35.56 122.67
N GLU A 320 101.10 35.13 121.42
CA GLU A 320 99.77 34.80 120.88
C GLU A 320 99.67 33.44 120.19
N ALA A 321 100.22 32.41 120.83
CA ALA A 321 99.62 31.10 120.77
C ALA A 321 98.31 31.12 121.58
N LYS A 322 97.17 31.40 120.93
CA LYS A 322 95.84 30.78 121.21
C LYS A 322 94.69 31.37 120.38
N SER A 323 94.30 30.55 119.40
CA SER A 323 92.92 30.24 118.95
C SER A 323 92.43 30.82 117.60
N LEU A 324 91.75 29.92 116.89
CA LEU A 324 91.41 29.86 115.47
C LEU A 324 89.95 29.39 115.34
N ASN A 325 89.33 29.73 114.21
CA ASN A 325 88.30 28.99 113.43
C ASN A 325 86.91 29.62 113.18
N ARG A 326 86.89 30.27 112.00
CA ARG A 326 85.90 30.35 110.92
C ARG A 326 85.33 28.98 110.49
N MET A 327 84.02 28.74 110.67
CA MET A 327 83.25 27.75 109.88
C MET A 327 81.71 27.87 110.08
N LYS A 328 81.02 28.92 109.57
CA LYS A 328 79.53 29.01 109.63
C LYS A 328 78.83 29.87 108.54
N GLU A 329 79.28 29.88 107.28
CA GLU A 329 78.66 30.73 106.22
C GLU A 329 78.26 30.03 104.90
N VAL A 330 78.19 28.69 104.86
CA VAL A 330 77.82 27.95 103.63
C VAL A 330 76.43 27.28 103.73
N GLN A 331 75.59 27.68 104.68
CA GLN A 331 74.27 27.05 104.89
C GLN A 331 73.07 27.81 104.27
N TYR A 332 73.23 29.02 103.72
CA TYR A 332 72.08 29.89 103.33
C TYR A 332 71.79 30.05 101.82
N SER A 333 72.48 29.36 100.92
CA SER A 333 72.31 29.55 99.45
C SER A 333 71.52 28.44 98.74
N LEU A 334 71.07 27.41 99.44
CA LEU A 334 70.35 26.26 98.85
C LEU A 334 68.83 26.31 98.98
N GLU A 335 68.25 27.25 99.75
CA GLU A 335 66.80 27.35 99.96
C GLU A 335 66.05 28.23 98.93
N ASN A 336 66.74 29.12 98.21
CA ASN A 336 66.09 30.03 97.25
C ASN A 336 65.82 29.44 95.85
N LYS A 337 66.20 28.17 95.59
CA LYS A 337 65.94 27.49 94.30
C LYS A 337 64.69 26.58 94.33
N VAL A 338 64.12 26.34 95.50
CA VAL A 338 62.97 25.42 95.69
C VAL A 338 61.62 26.13 95.50
N ILE A 339 61.55 27.46 95.68
CA ILE A 339 60.31 28.24 95.53
C ILE A 339 60.02 28.60 94.05
N GLU A 340 61.06 28.78 93.23
CA GLU A 340 60.93 29.13 91.79
C GLU A 340 60.32 27.98 90.94
N LEU A 341 60.56 26.73 91.32
CA LEU A 341 60.07 25.52 90.61
C LEU A 341 58.63 25.12 90.97
N THR A 342 58.05 25.69 92.04
CA THR A 342 56.69 25.33 92.49
C THR A 342 55.60 26.19 91.81
N GLN A 343 55.94 27.38 91.30
CA GLN A 343 55.01 28.28 90.58
C GLN A 343 54.85 27.98 89.08
N SER A 344 55.80 27.25 88.45
CA SER A 344 55.70 26.90 87.02
C SER A 344 54.78 25.69 86.74
N LEU A 345 54.48 24.88 87.76
CA LEU A 345 53.69 23.66 87.61
C LEU A 345 52.17 23.92 87.66
N THR A 346 51.72 24.93 88.41
CA THR A 346 50.30 25.30 88.55
C THR A 346 49.72 25.96 87.28
N SER A 347 50.51 26.76 86.55
CA SER A 347 50.08 27.38 85.27
C SER A 347 49.85 26.36 84.14
N LYS A 348 50.53 25.21 84.16
CA LYS A 348 50.37 24.14 83.16
C LYS A 348 49.15 23.24 83.40
N VAL A 349 48.55 23.29 84.58
CA VAL A 349 47.37 22.48 84.94
C VAL A 349 46.06 23.12 84.48
N GLU A 350 45.98 24.46 84.39
CA GLU A 350 44.80 25.19 83.86
C GLU A 350 44.69 25.17 82.31
N GLU A 351 45.79 25.01 81.59
CA GLU A 351 45.76 24.82 80.12
C GLU A 351 45.18 23.45 79.72
N ASN A 352 45.34 22.43 80.58
CA ASN A 352 44.95 21.05 80.27
C ASN A 352 43.42 20.81 80.42
N THR A 353 42.74 21.56 81.31
CA THR A 353 41.29 21.43 81.52
C THR A 353 40.46 22.05 80.38
N ASN A 354 40.97 23.13 79.75
CA ASN A 354 40.31 23.78 78.60
C ASN A 354 40.44 22.99 77.28
N LEU A 355 41.47 22.16 77.13
CA LEU A 355 41.63 21.29 75.95
C LEU A 355 40.71 20.05 76.01
N VAL A 356 40.45 19.52 77.20
CA VAL A 356 39.55 18.36 77.41
C VAL A 356 38.09 18.71 77.07
N ALA A 357 37.60 19.90 77.45
CA ALA A 357 36.24 20.35 77.13
C ALA A 357 36.01 20.58 75.62
N LYS A 358 37.07 20.78 74.83
CA LYS A 358 37.00 20.98 73.37
C LYS A 358 36.98 19.65 72.60
N ILE A 359 37.49 18.58 73.21
CA ILE A 359 37.51 17.22 72.67
C ILE A 359 36.12 16.58 72.77
N GLU A 360 35.40 16.76 73.87
CA GLU A 360 34.02 16.24 74.03
C GLU A 360 33.03 16.83 73.00
N LYS A 361 33.16 18.12 72.66
CA LYS A 361 32.29 18.80 71.70
C LYS A 361 32.56 18.41 70.24
N LEU A 362 33.77 17.95 69.93
CA LEU A 362 34.13 17.40 68.61
C LEU A 362 33.73 15.92 68.48
N GLN A 363 33.69 15.16 69.58
CA GLN A 363 33.24 13.77 69.58
C GLN A 363 31.73 13.63 69.31
N SER A 364 30.88 14.55 69.79
CA SER A 364 29.44 14.51 69.50
C SER A 364 29.11 14.78 68.03
N LEU A 365 29.81 15.72 67.38
CA LEU A 365 29.63 16.07 65.96
C LEU A 365 30.13 14.96 65.01
N VAL A 366 31.13 14.18 65.42
CA VAL A 366 31.62 13.03 64.66
C VAL A 366 30.63 11.87 64.71
N SER A 367 29.99 11.61 65.86
CA SER A 367 28.97 10.56 66.00
C SER A 367 27.73 10.81 65.14
N GLU A 368 27.27 12.06 65.05
CA GLU A 368 26.11 12.47 64.24
C GLU A 368 26.40 12.38 62.72
N SER A 369 27.64 12.64 62.29
CA SER A 369 28.06 12.43 60.91
C SER A 369 28.23 10.95 60.54
N GLN A 370 28.40 10.06 61.53
CA GLN A 370 28.61 8.63 61.32
C GLN A 370 27.27 7.91 61.08
N GLU A 371 26.22 8.26 61.84
CA GLU A 371 24.85 7.75 61.62
C GLU A 371 24.28 8.16 60.25
N MET A 372 24.55 9.39 59.79
CA MET A 372 24.16 9.82 58.43
C MET A 372 24.89 9.05 57.33
N ARG A 373 26.17 8.72 57.50
CA ARG A 373 26.93 7.90 56.53
C ARG A 373 26.40 6.47 56.46
N ASP A 374 26.04 5.88 57.59
CA ASP A 374 25.50 4.52 57.63
C ASP A 374 24.08 4.44 57.00
N GLN A 375 23.26 5.49 57.14
CA GLN A 375 21.97 5.59 56.45
C GLN A 375 22.11 5.73 54.92
N PHE A 376 23.09 6.51 54.44
CA PHE A 376 23.37 6.61 53.01
C PHE A 376 23.93 5.30 52.43
N LYS A 377 24.81 4.62 53.16
CA LYS A 377 25.42 3.36 52.73
C LYS A 377 24.40 2.21 52.66
N ASN A 378 23.45 2.16 53.59
CA ASN A 378 22.35 1.19 53.54
C ASN A 378 21.37 1.47 52.40
N ARG A 379 21.09 2.74 52.07
CA ARG A 379 20.28 3.09 50.88
C ARG A 379 21.00 2.76 49.56
N GLU A 380 22.32 2.92 49.51
CA GLU A 380 23.13 2.59 48.34
C GLU A 380 23.20 1.05 48.13
N LEU A 381 23.32 0.27 49.21
CA LEU A 381 23.25 -1.20 49.16
C LEU A 381 21.88 -1.73 48.72
N ASP A 382 20.78 -1.09 49.17
CA ASP A 382 19.42 -1.51 48.81
C ASP A 382 19.06 -1.11 47.36
N PHE A 383 19.61 0.00 46.86
CA PHE A 383 19.47 0.41 45.47
C PHE A 383 20.31 -0.48 44.54
N ASN A 384 21.55 -0.81 44.92
CA ASN A 384 22.39 -1.72 44.14
C ASN A 384 21.83 -3.15 44.10
N LYS A 385 21.25 -3.66 45.19
CA LYS A 385 20.55 -4.97 45.15
C LYS A 385 19.35 -4.97 44.20
N LYS A 386 18.53 -3.91 44.19
CA LYS A 386 17.40 -3.79 43.26
C LYS A 386 17.87 -3.64 41.81
N TYR A 387 18.98 -2.94 41.60
CA TYR A 387 19.60 -2.80 40.29
C TYR A 387 20.14 -4.15 39.79
N ASP A 388 20.87 -4.89 40.63
CA ASP A 388 21.42 -6.21 40.29
C ASP A 388 20.33 -7.27 40.07
N ASP A 389 19.25 -7.28 40.85
CA ASP A 389 18.10 -8.18 40.63
C ASP A 389 17.37 -7.87 39.31
N THR A 390 17.29 -6.59 38.93
CA THR A 390 16.66 -6.18 37.67
C THR A 390 17.54 -6.54 36.49
N VAL A 391 18.85 -6.30 36.59
CA VAL A 391 19.83 -6.70 35.58
C VAL A 391 19.84 -8.22 35.41
N SER A 392 19.82 -9.00 36.51
CA SER A 392 19.80 -10.47 36.46
C SER A 392 18.57 -11.01 35.72
N LYS A 393 17.38 -10.45 35.98
CA LYS A 393 16.15 -10.83 35.26
C LYS A 393 16.19 -10.49 33.78
N HIS A 394 16.70 -9.30 33.44
CA HIS A 394 16.82 -8.92 32.03
C HIS A 394 17.90 -9.74 31.32
N THR A 395 18.95 -10.18 32.01
CA THR A 395 19.97 -11.07 31.42
C THR A 395 19.46 -12.49 31.20
N GLU A 396 18.59 -13.02 32.06
CA GLU A 396 17.89 -14.29 31.82
C GLU A 396 16.89 -14.19 30.67
N GLU A 397 16.06 -13.13 30.63
CA GLU A 397 15.14 -12.92 29.50
C GLU A 397 15.87 -12.73 28.15
N VAL A 398 17.01 -12.04 28.15
CA VAL A 398 17.83 -11.90 26.95
C VAL A 398 18.47 -13.23 26.55
N ALA A 399 18.87 -14.07 27.52
CA ALA A 399 19.41 -15.40 27.24
C ALA A 399 18.33 -16.32 26.61
N ASP A 400 17.13 -16.35 27.20
CA ASP A 400 15.99 -17.14 26.69
C ASP A 400 15.56 -16.67 25.30
N LEU A 401 15.44 -15.36 25.09
CA LEU A 401 15.13 -14.79 23.77
C LEU A 401 16.24 -15.05 22.74
N THR A 402 17.50 -15.07 23.16
CA THR A 402 18.62 -15.39 22.27
C THR A 402 18.63 -16.86 21.88
N GLU A 403 18.28 -17.76 22.81
CA GLU A 403 18.12 -19.19 22.52
C GLU A 403 16.94 -19.45 21.56
N GLU A 404 15.81 -18.75 21.77
CA GLU A 404 14.64 -18.85 20.90
C GLU A 404 14.90 -18.29 19.49
N ILE A 405 15.63 -17.18 19.38
CA ILE A 405 16.08 -16.63 18.08
C ILE A 405 17.02 -17.61 17.37
N ASN A 406 17.93 -18.26 18.09
CA ASN A 406 18.85 -19.23 17.50
C ASN A 406 18.12 -20.49 17.02
N LYS A 407 17.12 -20.95 17.78
CA LYS A 407 16.25 -22.05 17.35
C LYS A 407 15.44 -21.71 16.10
N GLN A 408 14.84 -20.51 16.06
CA GLN A 408 14.10 -20.05 14.87
C GLN A 408 15.00 -19.84 13.65
N LYS A 409 16.27 -19.42 13.84
CA LYS A 409 17.26 -19.35 12.75
C LYS A 409 17.60 -20.74 12.21
N LEU A 410 17.77 -21.73 13.08
CA LEU A 410 18.05 -23.11 12.67
C LEU A 410 16.86 -23.72 11.90
N ASP A 411 15.63 -23.45 12.36
CA ASP A 411 14.40 -23.87 11.67
C ASP A 411 14.25 -23.18 10.30
N TYR A 412 14.66 -21.91 10.20
CA TYR A 412 14.68 -21.18 8.93
C TYR A 412 15.73 -21.72 7.96
N GLU A 413 16.95 -22.01 8.44
CA GLU A 413 18.01 -22.58 7.61
C GLU A 413 17.67 -23.99 7.11
N THR A 414 17.05 -24.83 7.94
CA THR A 414 16.57 -26.15 7.52
C THR A 414 15.40 -26.08 6.55
N ALA A 415 14.46 -25.14 6.74
CA ALA A 415 13.39 -24.89 5.78
C ALA A 415 13.94 -24.37 4.44
N ARG A 416 14.94 -23.49 4.46
CA ARG A 416 15.60 -22.96 3.27
C ARG A 416 16.33 -24.06 2.49
N ALA A 417 17.10 -24.90 3.17
CA ALA A 417 17.77 -26.04 2.53
C ALA A 417 16.78 -26.99 1.84
N LYS A 418 15.59 -27.18 2.42
CA LYS A 418 14.54 -28.01 1.83
C LYS A 418 13.85 -27.36 0.63
N VAL A 419 13.73 -26.03 0.63
CA VAL A 419 13.27 -25.26 -0.52
C VAL A 419 14.28 -25.32 -1.66
N ASP A 420 15.58 -25.23 -1.36
CA ASP A 420 16.64 -25.34 -2.35
C ASP A 420 16.67 -26.75 -2.98
N GLU A 421 16.53 -27.82 -2.18
CA GLU A 421 16.43 -29.20 -2.67
C GLU A 421 15.20 -29.41 -3.57
N LEU A 422 14.03 -28.87 -3.19
CA LEU A 422 12.82 -28.93 -4.00
C LEU A 422 12.92 -28.10 -5.28
N SER A 423 13.63 -26.97 -5.24
CA SER A 423 13.91 -26.14 -6.42
C SER A 423 14.82 -26.86 -7.41
N GLU A 424 15.87 -27.53 -6.94
CA GLU A 424 16.73 -28.37 -7.79
C GLU A 424 15.98 -29.56 -8.39
N ALA A 425 15.08 -30.20 -7.62
CA ALA A 425 14.22 -31.25 -8.14
C ALA A 425 13.25 -30.71 -9.22
N HIS A 426 12.70 -29.52 -9.00
CA HIS A 426 11.78 -28.87 -9.94
C HIS A 426 12.48 -28.44 -11.24
N THR A 427 13.72 -27.96 -11.16
CA THR A 427 14.50 -27.60 -12.37
C THR A 427 14.88 -28.84 -13.18
N LYS A 428 15.25 -29.95 -12.53
CA LYS A 428 15.46 -31.24 -13.22
C LYS A 428 14.20 -31.75 -13.90
N LEU A 429 13.06 -31.74 -13.20
CA LEU A 429 11.79 -32.20 -13.76
C LEU A 429 11.32 -31.31 -14.91
N LYS A 430 11.54 -29.99 -14.81
CA LYS A 430 11.25 -29.04 -15.90
C LYS A 430 12.12 -29.32 -17.13
N LYS A 431 13.40 -29.65 -16.93
CA LYS A 431 14.31 -30.02 -18.02
C LYS A 431 13.90 -31.31 -18.73
N GLU A 432 13.53 -32.34 -17.96
CA GLU A 432 12.99 -33.60 -18.50
C GLU A 432 11.67 -33.36 -19.27
N LEU A 433 10.80 -32.49 -18.75
CA LEU A 433 9.56 -32.14 -19.43
C LEU A 433 9.81 -31.39 -20.74
N THR A 434 10.77 -30.46 -20.78
CA THR A 434 11.14 -29.76 -22.02
C THR A 434 11.75 -30.70 -23.06
N GLU A 435 12.61 -31.63 -22.64
CA GLU A 435 13.19 -32.64 -23.54
C GLU A 435 12.11 -33.57 -24.11
N ASN A 436 11.12 -33.96 -23.30
CA ASN A 436 9.98 -34.76 -23.77
C ASN A 436 9.05 -34.00 -24.73
N ILE A 437 8.85 -32.70 -24.49
CA ILE A 437 8.06 -31.84 -25.39
C ILE A 437 8.78 -31.67 -26.73
N GLU A 438 10.11 -31.50 -26.72
CA GLU A 438 10.93 -31.40 -27.93
C GLU A 438 10.85 -32.70 -28.75
N GLN A 439 10.97 -33.86 -28.09
CA GLN A 439 10.82 -35.17 -28.73
C GLN A 439 9.41 -35.38 -29.31
N LEU A 440 8.37 -34.92 -28.63
CA LEU A 440 7.00 -34.98 -29.12
C LEU A 440 6.77 -34.07 -30.33
N LYS A 441 7.38 -32.88 -30.35
CA LYS A 441 7.34 -31.97 -31.51
C LYS A 441 8.08 -32.56 -32.70
N GLU A 442 9.29 -33.10 -32.52
CA GLU A 442 10.02 -33.79 -33.60
C GLU A 442 9.21 -34.98 -34.14
N ALA A 443 8.57 -35.77 -33.27
CA ALA A 443 7.72 -36.87 -33.69
C ALA A 443 6.46 -36.41 -34.43
N GLN A 444 5.85 -35.28 -34.03
CA GLN A 444 4.74 -34.66 -34.75
C GLN A 444 5.16 -34.12 -36.12
N GLU A 445 6.33 -33.50 -36.21
CA GLU A 445 6.84 -32.90 -37.44
C GLU A 445 7.21 -34.00 -38.46
N GLN A 446 7.83 -35.10 -38.01
CA GLN A 446 8.04 -36.30 -38.83
C GLN A 446 6.72 -36.95 -39.28
N LEU A 447 5.70 -36.97 -38.42
CA LEU A 447 4.38 -37.48 -38.77
C LEU A 447 3.68 -36.59 -39.82
N ASP A 448 3.84 -35.28 -39.72
CA ASP A 448 3.25 -34.35 -40.67
C ASP A 448 4.02 -34.28 -41.99
N GLU A 449 5.33 -34.48 -41.98
CA GLU A 449 6.14 -34.66 -43.19
C GLU A 449 5.79 -35.96 -43.91
N THR A 450 5.69 -37.08 -43.20
CA THR A 450 5.21 -38.35 -43.78
C THR A 450 3.77 -38.28 -44.28
N LYS A 451 2.89 -37.51 -43.64
CA LYS A 451 1.54 -37.24 -44.19
C LYS A 451 1.60 -36.41 -45.47
N ARG A 452 2.44 -35.38 -45.55
CA ARG A 452 2.62 -34.57 -46.76
C ARG A 452 3.20 -35.41 -47.91
N GLU A 453 4.17 -36.27 -47.62
CA GLU A 453 4.71 -37.21 -48.60
C GLU A 453 3.64 -38.20 -49.07
N ASN A 454 2.81 -38.74 -48.17
CA ASN A 454 1.70 -39.62 -48.53
C ASN A 454 0.62 -38.91 -49.37
N VAL A 455 0.32 -37.65 -49.09
CA VAL A 455 -0.61 -36.84 -49.91
C VAL A 455 -0.01 -36.58 -51.30
N SER A 456 1.28 -36.23 -51.37
CA SER A 456 2.00 -36.07 -52.64
C SER A 456 2.11 -37.36 -53.45
N LEU A 457 2.32 -38.50 -52.79
CA LEU A 457 2.37 -39.82 -53.42
C LEU A 457 0.98 -40.26 -53.89
N ASN A 458 -0.07 -39.99 -53.12
CA ASN A 458 -1.45 -40.24 -53.55
C ASN A 458 -1.82 -39.37 -54.75
N ASP A 459 -1.45 -38.09 -54.77
CA ASP A 459 -1.64 -37.21 -55.92
C ASP A 459 -0.84 -37.67 -57.14
N ALA A 460 0.38 -38.21 -56.95
CA ALA A 460 1.18 -38.79 -58.02
C ALA A 460 0.58 -40.11 -58.55
N ILE A 461 -0.01 -40.93 -57.68
CA ILE A 461 -0.73 -42.15 -58.06
C ILE A 461 -2.02 -41.81 -58.81
N GLU A 462 -2.75 -40.77 -58.41
CA GLU A 462 -3.94 -40.26 -59.10
C GLU A 462 -3.58 -39.74 -60.50
N ARG A 463 -2.48 -38.98 -60.62
CA ARG A 463 -1.95 -38.48 -61.91
C ARG A 463 -1.44 -39.61 -62.81
N LEU A 464 -0.74 -40.61 -62.26
CA LEU A 464 -0.29 -41.78 -63.03
C LEU A 464 -1.47 -42.66 -63.47
N ARG A 465 -2.56 -42.72 -62.70
CA ARG A 465 -3.80 -43.39 -63.11
C ARG A 465 -4.53 -42.62 -64.23
N GLN A 466 -4.49 -41.28 -64.20
CA GLN A 466 -4.97 -40.44 -65.31
C GLN A 466 -4.08 -40.58 -66.55
N GLU A 467 -2.76 -40.60 -66.40
CA GLU A 467 -1.82 -40.80 -67.53
C GLU A 467 -1.90 -42.22 -68.12
N LEU A 468 -2.13 -43.27 -67.33
CA LEU A 468 -2.36 -44.63 -67.84
C LEU A 468 -3.68 -44.80 -68.58
N THR A 469 -4.73 -44.05 -68.17
CA THR A 469 -6.02 -44.03 -68.88
C THR A 469 -5.95 -43.20 -70.17
N ASP A 470 -5.10 -42.19 -70.22
CA ASP A 470 -4.83 -41.39 -71.43
C ASP A 470 -3.83 -42.06 -72.40
N LEU A 471 -2.83 -42.81 -71.89
CA LEU A 471 -1.85 -43.57 -72.70
C LEU A 471 -2.41 -44.88 -73.29
N GLN A 472 -3.49 -45.44 -72.73
CA GLN A 472 -4.22 -46.54 -73.38
C GLN A 472 -5.06 -46.09 -74.59
N ARG A 473 -5.21 -44.78 -74.81
CA ARG A 473 -6.06 -44.25 -75.89
C ARG A 473 -5.29 -43.80 -77.14
N ASN A 474 -3.97 -43.69 -77.11
CA ASN A 474 -3.18 -43.25 -78.27
C ASN A 474 -1.83 -43.97 -78.40
N VAL A 475 -1.84 -45.13 -79.06
CA VAL A 475 -0.66 -45.66 -79.75
C VAL A 475 -0.63 -45.04 -81.14
N GLY A 476 0.42 -44.27 -81.46
CA GLY A 476 0.60 -43.74 -82.82
C GLY A 476 1.83 -42.85 -83.02
N SER A 477 2.94 -43.48 -83.43
CA SER A 477 4.01 -42.95 -84.31
C SER A 477 4.89 -41.75 -83.90
N GLY A 478 6.21 -42.01 -83.80
CA GLY A 478 7.19 -41.39 -84.73
C GLY A 478 8.20 -40.32 -84.26
N LYS A 479 9.46 -40.74 -84.06
CA LYS A 479 10.76 -40.21 -84.59
C LYS A 479 11.38 -38.83 -84.19
N TYR A 480 12.64 -38.94 -83.66
CA TYR A 480 13.89 -38.14 -83.79
C TYR A 480 13.95 -36.60 -83.54
N ILE A 481 14.95 -36.10 -82.78
CA ILE A 481 16.25 -35.50 -83.21
C ILE A 481 17.10 -35.02 -81.99
N ALA A 482 18.42 -34.94 -82.23
CA ALA A 482 19.63 -34.77 -81.42
C ALA A 482 19.97 -33.40 -80.76
N ASN A 483 21.10 -33.44 -80.01
CA ASN A 483 22.05 -32.40 -79.55
C ASN A 483 21.76 -31.76 -78.17
N GLY A 484 22.73 -31.56 -77.26
CA GLY A 484 24.17 -31.85 -77.26
C GLY A 484 24.84 -31.41 -75.95
N THR A 485 25.94 -32.09 -75.62
CA THR A 485 27.18 -31.64 -74.91
C THR A 485 27.16 -31.18 -73.44
N GLY A 486 28.03 -31.80 -72.63
CA GLY A 486 28.79 -31.14 -71.56
C GLY A 486 28.99 -31.96 -70.27
N LEU A 487 30.05 -32.78 -70.20
CA LEU A 487 30.38 -33.67 -69.07
C LEU A 487 31.69 -33.24 -68.37
N THR A 488 31.66 -33.26 -67.02
CA THR A 488 32.63 -33.90 -66.08
C THR A 488 34.01 -33.21 -65.80
N PRO A 489 34.90 -33.76 -64.92
CA PRO A 489 35.02 -33.45 -63.47
C PRO A 489 36.49 -33.31 -62.99
N THR A 490 36.78 -33.23 -61.66
CA THR A 490 37.92 -33.83 -60.87
C THR A 490 38.17 -33.02 -59.58
N ARG A 491 38.29 -33.54 -58.35
CA ARG A 491 39.14 -34.55 -57.64
C ARG A 491 40.54 -34.07 -57.17
N SER A 492 40.72 -34.14 -55.83
CA SER A 492 41.90 -34.67 -55.10
C SER A 492 43.06 -33.76 -54.60
N ARG A 493 43.16 -33.70 -53.25
CA ARG A 493 44.26 -34.18 -52.34
C ARG A 493 45.71 -33.61 -52.40
N THR A 494 46.20 -33.36 -51.17
CA THR A 494 47.51 -33.69 -50.52
C THR A 494 48.74 -32.73 -50.52
N ILE A 495 49.09 -32.28 -49.28
CA ILE A 495 50.34 -32.47 -48.49
C ILE A 495 51.63 -31.65 -48.75
N ALA A 496 52.16 -31.14 -47.61
CA ALA A 496 53.56 -30.93 -47.15
C ALA A 496 54.32 -29.62 -47.42
N GLY A 497 54.97 -29.12 -46.36
CA GLY A 497 56.09 -28.17 -46.46
C GLY A 497 56.55 -27.44 -45.19
N ARG A 498 57.05 -28.19 -44.19
CA ARG A 498 58.05 -27.84 -43.15
C ARG A 498 58.72 -26.44 -43.15
N ALA A 499 58.86 -25.84 -41.95
CA ALA A 499 60.12 -25.69 -41.17
C ALA A 499 60.26 -24.35 -40.40
N GLY A 500 60.79 -24.41 -39.16
CA GLY A 500 61.68 -23.36 -38.63
C GLY A 500 61.31 -22.67 -37.31
N SER A 501 61.65 -23.30 -36.18
CA SER A 501 62.08 -22.64 -34.92
C SER A 501 63.50 -22.03 -35.12
N PRO A 502 64.08 -21.15 -34.25
CA PRO A 502 63.92 -21.17 -32.79
C PRO A 502 64.01 -19.84 -31.99
N LEU A 503 63.74 -20.06 -30.70
CA LEU A 503 63.94 -19.28 -29.48
C LEU A 503 65.22 -18.42 -29.39
N GLY A 504 65.10 -17.30 -28.66
CA GLY A 504 66.23 -16.56 -28.09
C GLY A 504 65.79 -15.57 -27.01
N THR A 505 66.19 -15.85 -25.77
CA THR A 505 65.97 -15.12 -24.51
C THR A 505 66.86 -13.87 -24.36
N SER A 506 66.40 -12.81 -23.69
CA SER A 506 67.04 -12.28 -22.45
C SER A 506 66.54 -10.89 -21.98
N SER A 507 66.56 -10.77 -20.65
CA SER A 507 66.33 -9.68 -19.69
C SER A 507 66.99 -8.30 -19.96
N SER A 508 66.36 -7.19 -19.52
CA SER A 508 66.84 -6.40 -18.36
C SER A 508 66.20 -4.98 -18.20
N ASN A 509 65.94 -4.64 -16.92
CA ASN A 509 65.91 -3.32 -16.23
C ASN A 509 64.94 -2.21 -16.72
N GLY A 510 64.26 -1.41 -15.88
CA GLY A 510 64.20 -1.26 -14.42
C GLY A 510 63.47 0.04 -14.02
N HIS A 511 62.93 0.04 -12.79
CA HIS A 511 62.58 1.17 -11.89
C HIS A 511 61.35 2.11 -12.08
N PHE A 512 60.32 1.84 -11.25
CA PHE A 512 59.72 2.63 -10.14
C PHE A 512 59.76 4.18 -10.04
N GLU A 513 58.61 4.69 -9.55
CA GLU A 513 58.30 5.93 -8.77
C GLU A 513 57.84 7.25 -9.44
N THR A 514 56.50 7.42 -9.47
CA THR A 514 55.64 8.49 -8.88
C THR A 514 56.01 10.00 -8.87
N ARG A 515 54.98 10.79 -9.29
CA ARG A 515 54.52 12.17 -8.89
C ARG A 515 55.27 13.40 -9.48
N PRO A 516 54.72 14.65 -9.46
CA PRO A 516 53.33 15.17 -9.30
C PRO A 516 52.93 16.39 -10.20
N ALA A 517 51.63 16.74 -10.14
CA ALA A 517 50.91 18.03 -10.28
C ALA A 517 51.50 19.27 -11.01
N SER A 518 50.63 19.94 -11.78
CA SER A 518 50.61 21.42 -11.85
C SER A 518 49.17 21.97 -11.88
N ILE A 519 48.97 23.04 -11.10
CA ILE A 519 47.78 23.89 -11.00
C ILE A 519 48.03 25.15 -11.84
N VAL A 520 47.02 25.68 -12.54
CA VAL A 520 46.54 27.09 -12.51
C VAL A 520 45.31 27.23 -13.45
N ALA A 521 44.29 27.90 -12.92
CA ALA A 521 42.94 28.14 -13.44
C ALA A 521 42.86 29.34 -14.42
N PRO A 522 41.73 30.04 -14.63
CA PRO A 522 40.33 29.67 -14.88
C PRO A 522 39.77 30.31 -16.18
N TYR A 523 38.78 29.72 -16.86
CA TYR A 523 37.85 30.50 -17.68
C TYR A 523 36.44 29.95 -17.55
N ALA A 524 35.55 30.82 -17.05
CA ALA A 524 34.11 30.64 -17.09
C ALA A 524 33.65 30.74 -18.55
N ASN A 525 32.91 29.73 -18.99
CA ASN A 525 31.84 29.86 -19.96
C ASN A 525 30.73 28.91 -19.50
N ASP A 526 29.49 29.39 -19.53
CA ASP A 526 28.26 28.67 -19.20
C ASP A 526 28.00 27.52 -20.21
N GLU A 527 28.87 26.50 -20.24
CA GLU A 527 28.47 25.17 -20.69
C GLU A 527 27.75 24.51 -19.51
N MET A 528 26.44 24.26 -19.66
CA MET A 528 25.69 23.42 -18.73
C MET A 528 26.49 22.14 -18.47
N ASN A 529 27.00 22.01 -17.25
CA ASN A 529 28.03 21.05 -16.89
C ASN A 529 27.48 19.60 -16.93
N LEU A 530 27.39 19.03 -18.14
CA LEU A 530 26.79 17.73 -18.44
C LEU A 530 27.46 16.60 -17.66
N GLU A 531 28.78 16.73 -17.47
CA GLU A 531 29.60 15.80 -16.69
C GLU A 531 29.25 15.85 -15.20
N ALA A 532 28.97 17.04 -14.64
CA ALA A 532 28.48 17.16 -13.27
C ALA A 532 27.08 16.57 -13.10
N ILE A 533 26.18 16.74 -14.08
CA ILE A 533 24.84 16.13 -14.08
C ILE A 533 24.95 14.59 -14.13
N ASN A 534 25.77 14.05 -15.03
CA ASN A 534 26.00 12.60 -15.15
C ASN A 534 26.64 12.01 -13.89
N THR A 535 27.58 12.72 -13.27
CA THR A 535 28.24 12.28 -12.02
C THR A 535 27.24 12.22 -10.86
N GLU A 536 26.36 13.22 -10.74
CA GLU A 536 25.31 13.23 -9.73
C GLU A 536 24.30 12.10 -9.98
N LEU A 537 23.84 11.91 -11.23
CA LEU A 537 22.95 10.81 -11.61
C LEU A 537 23.55 9.44 -11.29
N TRP A 538 24.81 9.22 -11.66
CA TRP A 538 25.51 7.98 -11.38
C TRP A 538 25.60 7.70 -9.87
N THR A 539 25.88 8.73 -9.07
CA THR A 539 25.95 8.60 -7.61
C THR A 539 24.59 8.23 -7.01
N LEU A 540 23.51 8.87 -7.47
CA LEU A 540 22.15 8.60 -6.99
C LEU A 540 21.63 7.23 -7.42
N LEU A 541 21.94 6.79 -8.64
CA LEU A 541 21.51 5.49 -9.18
C LEU A 541 22.32 4.32 -8.61
N LYS A 542 23.59 4.56 -8.24
CA LYS A 542 24.44 3.56 -7.58
C LYS A 542 24.08 3.33 -6.11
N ASP A 543 23.50 4.32 -5.42
CA ASP A 543 22.99 4.16 -4.06
C ASP A 543 21.65 3.39 -4.05
N SER A 544 21.73 2.08 -4.25
CA SER A 544 20.56 1.21 -4.39
C SER A 544 19.63 1.24 -3.17
N LYS A 545 20.15 1.38 -1.95
CA LYS A 545 19.32 1.25 -0.73
C LYS A 545 18.25 2.33 -0.60
N ASN A 546 18.61 3.60 -0.82
CA ASN A 546 17.68 4.70 -0.67
C ASN A 546 16.70 4.76 -1.84
N LEU A 547 17.18 4.53 -3.06
CA LEU A 547 16.35 4.47 -4.26
C LEU A 547 15.33 3.33 -4.19
N HIS A 548 15.78 2.12 -3.84
CA HIS A 548 14.91 0.95 -3.71
C HIS A 548 13.84 1.18 -2.64
N LYS A 549 14.21 1.73 -1.48
CA LYS A 549 13.25 2.06 -0.43
C LYS A 549 12.20 3.07 -0.89
N GLU A 550 12.59 4.14 -1.58
CA GLU A 550 11.63 5.12 -2.11
C GLU A 550 10.73 4.53 -3.19
N ILE A 551 11.25 3.64 -4.03
CA ILE A 551 10.45 2.95 -5.05
C ILE A 551 9.45 2.01 -4.38
N VAL A 552 9.90 1.12 -3.50
CA VAL A 552 9.05 0.11 -2.89
C VAL A 552 8.02 0.72 -1.94
N GLU A 553 8.46 1.53 -0.96
CA GLU A 553 7.56 2.07 0.07
C GLU A 553 6.86 3.36 -0.39
N GLY A 554 7.55 4.19 -1.16
CA GLY A 554 7.03 5.47 -1.63
C GLY A 554 6.17 5.34 -2.88
N LEU A 555 6.70 4.75 -3.96
CA LEU A 555 6.03 4.69 -5.25
C LEU A 555 5.05 3.51 -5.36
N LEU A 556 5.46 2.28 -5.02
CA LEU A 556 4.69 1.07 -5.28
C LEU A 556 3.64 0.78 -4.19
N LYS A 557 4.05 0.72 -2.91
CA LYS A 557 3.14 0.45 -1.78
C LYS A 557 2.33 1.67 -1.33
N GLY A 558 2.88 2.89 -1.47
CA GLY A 558 2.24 4.14 -1.06
C GLY A 558 1.26 4.73 -2.07
N LEU A 559 0.92 3.99 -3.12
CA LEU A 559 0.19 4.50 -4.29
C LEU A 559 -1.29 4.75 -3.98
N LYS A 560 -1.79 5.95 -4.34
CA LYS A 560 -3.21 6.27 -4.32
C LYS A 560 -3.75 6.32 -5.73
N LEU A 561 -4.69 5.42 -6.04
CA LEU A 561 -5.24 5.35 -7.39
C LEU A 561 -6.23 6.49 -7.66
N PRO A 562 -6.20 7.07 -8.87
CA PRO A 562 -7.22 8.01 -9.29
C PRO A 562 -8.57 7.28 -9.42
N ALA A 563 -9.67 7.91 -8.98
CA ALA A 563 -10.98 7.27 -9.04
C ALA A 563 -11.44 7.10 -10.51
N ALA A 564 -11.55 5.85 -10.96
CA ALA A 564 -12.16 5.52 -12.24
C ALA A 564 -13.69 5.65 -12.14
N SER A 565 -14.28 6.60 -12.86
CA SER A 565 -15.73 6.74 -12.97
C SER A 565 -16.13 7.20 -14.37
N VAL A 566 -17.42 7.10 -14.70
CA VAL A 566 -17.96 7.57 -15.99
C VAL A 566 -17.62 9.05 -16.26
N ALA A 567 -17.41 9.85 -15.22
CA ALA A 567 -17.10 11.28 -15.31
C ALA A 567 -15.61 11.61 -15.06
N SER A 568 -14.72 10.63 -14.91
CA SER A 568 -13.30 10.88 -14.64
C SER A 568 -12.55 11.20 -15.94
N GLU A 569 -12.13 12.45 -16.11
CA GLU A 569 -11.21 12.88 -17.17
C GLU A 569 -9.76 12.67 -16.74
N LEU A 570 -9.32 11.41 -16.62
CA LEU A 570 -7.93 11.10 -16.30
C LEU A 570 -7.05 11.30 -17.53
N THR A 571 -5.79 11.69 -17.30
CA THR A 571 -4.78 11.74 -18.37
C THR A 571 -3.89 10.50 -18.33
N ARG A 572 -3.34 10.10 -19.48
CA ARG A 572 -2.43 8.94 -19.56
C ARG A 572 -1.22 9.08 -18.62
N LYS A 573 -0.72 10.31 -18.40
CA LYS A 573 0.38 10.58 -17.47
C LYS A 573 0.01 10.40 -16.00
N GLU A 574 -1.25 10.60 -15.62
CA GLU A 574 -1.73 10.38 -14.24
C GLU A 574 -1.97 8.90 -13.92
N VAL A 575 -2.16 8.07 -14.96
CA VAL A 575 -2.34 6.62 -14.80
C VAL A 575 -1.01 5.88 -14.88
N LEU A 576 -0.15 6.27 -15.83
CA LEU A 576 1.10 5.56 -16.14
C LEU A 576 2.33 6.18 -15.45
N PHE A 577 2.17 7.10 -14.50
CA PHE A 577 3.33 7.70 -13.82
C PHE A 577 4.25 6.67 -13.12
N PRO A 578 3.78 5.56 -12.51
CA PRO A 578 4.68 4.62 -11.85
C PRO A 578 5.57 3.91 -12.87
N SER A 579 4.97 3.36 -13.93
CA SER A 579 5.74 2.73 -15.03
C SER A 579 6.69 3.72 -15.68
N ARG A 580 6.26 4.96 -15.97
CA ARG A 580 7.13 5.99 -16.55
C ARG A 580 8.30 6.39 -15.66
N ILE A 581 8.10 6.49 -14.35
CA ILE A 581 9.19 6.75 -13.40
C ILE A 581 10.20 5.60 -13.41
N ILE A 582 9.71 4.35 -13.36
CA ILE A 582 10.55 3.15 -13.43
C ILE A 582 11.33 3.12 -14.75
N ILE A 583 10.69 3.45 -15.88
CA ILE A 583 11.32 3.51 -17.20
C ILE A 583 12.43 4.56 -17.23
N ILE A 584 12.21 5.75 -16.68
CA ILE A 584 13.23 6.82 -16.63
C ILE A 584 14.45 6.34 -15.84
N ILE A 585 14.23 5.72 -14.67
CA ILE A 585 15.33 5.19 -13.83
C ILE A 585 16.06 4.06 -14.56
N LEU A 586 15.33 3.11 -15.12
CA LEU A 586 15.89 1.95 -15.82
C LEU A 586 16.71 2.35 -17.04
N SER A 587 16.16 3.26 -17.87
CA SER A 587 16.83 3.78 -19.06
C SER A 587 18.15 4.46 -18.72
N ASP A 588 18.21 5.19 -17.61
CA ASP A 588 19.44 5.87 -17.19
C ASP A 588 20.43 4.95 -16.49
N MET A 589 19.97 3.93 -15.75
CA MET A 589 20.85 2.86 -15.25
C MET A 589 21.57 2.15 -16.40
N TRP A 590 20.83 1.81 -17.45
CA TRP A 590 21.40 1.20 -18.65
C TRP A 590 22.34 2.14 -19.41
N ARG A 591 21.95 3.41 -19.59
CA ARG A 591 22.79 4.43 -20.24
C ARG A 591 24.13 4.64 -19.51
N LEU A 592 24.15 4.52 -18.19
CA LEU A 592 25.34 4.70 -17.35
C LEU A 592 26.12 3.40 -17.09
N GLY A 593 25.71 2.27 -17.71
CA GLY A 593 26.38 0.98 -17.56
C GLY A 593 26.18 0.30 -16.20
N LEU A 594 25.14 0.67 -15.45
CA LEU A 594 24.80 0.09 -14.13
C LEU A 594 23.91 -1.16 -14.29
N THR A 595 24.42 -2.18 -14.98
CA THR A 595 23.67 -3.41 -15.33
C THR A 595 23.25 -4.21 -14.11
N ALA A 596 24.18 -4.49 -13.18
CA ALA A 596 23.92 -5.25 -11.96
C ALA A 596 22.93 -4.53 -11.01
N GLU A 597 23.06 -3.21 -10.86
CA GLU A 597 22.12 -2.40 -10.09
C GLU A 597 20.73 -2.40 -10.73
N SER A 598 20.65 -2.35 -12.08
CA SER A 598 19.38 -2.41 -12.80
C SER A 598 18.67 -3.76 -12.64
N GLU A 599 19.42 -4.86 -12.61
CA GLU A 599 18.88 -6.21 -12.38
C GLU A 599 18.31 -6.32 -10.96
N SER A 600 19.06 -5.89 -9.94
CA SER A 600 18.58 -5.88 -8.55
C SER A 600 17.36 -4.97 -8.38
N PHE A 601 17.36 -3.81 -9.01
CA PHE A 601 16.25 -2.87 -8.99
C PHE A 601 14.98 -3.49 -9.60
N LEU A 602 15.10 -4.10 -10.77
CA LEU A 602 13.98 -4.76 -11.45
C LEU A 602 13.45 -5.95 -10.66
N GLY A 603 14.32 -6.80 -10.10
CA GLY A 603 13.90 -7.93 -9.28
C GLY A 603 13.00 -7.50 -8.10
N GLU A 604 13.34 -6.39 -7.43
CA GLU A 604 12.51 -5.83 -6.37
C GLU A 604 11.19 -5.25 -6.89
N VAL A 605 11.22 -4.48 -7.99
CA VAL A 605 10.03 -3.89 -8.61
C VAL A 605 9.03 -4.96 -9.02
N LEU A 606 9.48 -5.99 -9.75
CA LEU A 606 8.65 -7.10 -10.23
C LEU A 606 7.99 -7.84 -9.06
N SER A 607 8.78 -8.17 -8.03
CA SER A 607 8.32 -8.85 -6.82
C SER A 607 7.25 -8.04 -6.07
N VAL A 608 7.44 -6.73 -5.92
CA VAL A 608 6.50 -5.86 -5.21
C VAL A 608 5.21 -5.65 -6.02
N ILE A 609 5.28 -5.51 -7.34
CA ILE A 609 4.08 -5.42 -8.19
C ILE A 609 3.26 -6.70 -8.07
N GLN A 610 3.89 -7.87 -8.21
CA GLN A 610 3.23 -9.15 -8.08
C GLN A 610 2.62 -9.34 -6.68
N GLY A 611 3.36 -8.99 -5.62
CA GLY A 611 2.88 -9.03 -4.25
C GLY A 611 1.69 -8.09 -4.00
N THR A 612 1.70 -6.89 -4.60
CA THR A 612 0.62 -5.91 -4.48
C THR A 612 -0.67 -6.43 -5.11
N VAL A 613 -0.60 -6.98 -6.33
CA VAL A 613 -1.78 -7.59 -6.99
C VAL A 613 -2.26 -8.83 -6.23
N GLY A 614 -1.35 -9.62 -5.66
CA GLY A 614 -1.68 -10.77 -4.83
C GLY A 614 -2.43 -10.41 -3.54
N ALA A 615 -2.10 -9.27 -2.95
CA ALA A 615 -2.68 -8.80 -1.70
C ALA A 615 -4.06 -8.12 -1.85
N LEU A 616 -4.52 -7.82 -3.08
CA LEU A 616 -5.80 -7.12 -3.32
C LEU A 616 -7.01 -7.88 -2.73
N LYS A 617 -7.95 -7.16 -2.13
CA LYS A 617 -9.17 -7.69 -1.49
C LYS A 617 -10.40 -6.87 -1.90
N GLU A 618 -11.54 -7.57 -1.99
CA GLU A 618 -12.89 -6.99 -2.09
C GLU A 618 -13.01 -5.88 -3.17
N ASP A 619 -13.40 -4.68 -2.78
CA ASP A 619 -13.77 -3.58 -3.68
C ASP A 619 -12.59 -3.02 -4.49
N ASP A 620 -11.36 -3.22 -4.02
CA ASP A 620 -10.14 -2.72 -4.69
C ASP A 620 -9.67 -3.63 -5.83
N VAL A 621 -10.15 -4.87 -5.91
CA VAL A 621 -9.66 -5.87 -6.87
C VAL A 621 -9.78 -5.35 -8.30
N VAL A 622 -10.95 -4.85 -8.69
CA VAL A 622 -11.24 -4.44 -10.07
C VAL A 622 -10.37 -3.27 -10.51
N SER A 623 -10.38 -2.18 -9.74
CA SER A 623 -9.67 -0.96 -10.09
C SER A 623 -8.15 -1.15 -10.00
N HIS A 624 -7.65 -1.72 -8.90
CA HIS A 624 -6.21 -1.85 -8.70
C HIS A 624 -5.57 -2.87 -9.65
N GLY A 625 -6.27 -3.95 -9.98
CA GLY A 625 -5.79 -4.91 -10.96
C GLY A 625 -5.69 -4.31 -12.37
N ALA A 626 -6.73 -3.59 -12.82
CA ALA A 626 -6.69 -2.91 -14.11
C ALA A 626 -5.55 -1.86 -14.19
N PHE A 627 -5.32 -1.13 -13.10
CA PHE A 627 -4.24 -0.15 -13.01
C PHE A 627 -2.84 -0.78 -13.13
N TRP A 628 -2.60 -1.89 -12.43
CA TRP A 628 -1.31 -2.58 -12.51
C TRP A 628 -1.10 -3.28 -13.84
N LEU A 629 -2.14 -3.85 -14.44
CA LEU A 629 -2.06 -4.44 -15.77
C LEU A 629 -1.59 -3.44 -16.83
N THR A 630 -2.19 -2.25 -16.87
CA THR A 630 -1.77 -1.23 -17.84
C THR A 630 -0.35 -0.70 -17.59
N ASN A 631 0.07 -0.59 -16.33
CA ASN A 631 1.42 -0.15 -15.98
C ASN A 631 2.48 -1.22 -16.32
N THR A 632 2.18 -2.50 -16.09
CA THR A 632 3.04 -3.62 -16.49
C THR A 632 3.16 -3.71 -18.01
N HIS A 633 2.06 -3.50 -18.75
CA HIS A 633 2.10 -3.48 -20.21
C HIS A 633 2.91 -2.30 -20.77
N GLU A 634 2.89 -1.13 -20.11
CA GLU A 634 3.77 0.01 -20.45
C GLU A 634 5.25 -0.36 -20.26
N LEU A 635 5.60 -1.04 -19.15
CA LEU A 635 6.96 -1.50 -18.88
C LEU A 635 7.43 -2.54 -19.90
N TYR A 636 6.59 -3.53 -20.20
CA TYR A 636 6.88 -4.54 -21.22
C TYR A 636 7.08 -3.92 -22.61
N SER A 637 6.23 -2.95 -22.97
CA SER A 637 6.34 -2.20 -24.22
C SER A 637 7.66 -1.42 -24.30
N PHE A 638 8.11 -0.81 -23.19
CA PHE A 638 9.40 -0.12 -23.14
C PHE A 638 10.57 -1.07 -23.36
N VAL A 639 10.60 -2.18 -22.64
CA VAL A 639 11.71 -3.14 -22.72
C VAL A 639 11.79 -3.75 -24.12
N SER A 640 10.65 -4.07 -24.73
CA SER A 640 10.59 -4.56 -26.10
C SER A 640 11.08 -3.50 -27.11
N TYR A 641 10.76 -2.23 -26.89
CA TYR A 641 11.29 -1.12 -27.68
C TYR A 641 12.80 -0.96 -27.50
N ALA A 642 13.28 -0.99 -26.26
CA ALA A 642 14.70 -0.88 -25.93
C ALA A 642 15.51 -2.01 -26.60
N GLN A 643 15.06 -3.27 -26.49
CA GLN A 643 15.66 -4.41 -27.18
C GLN A 643 15.78 -4.15 -28.70
N SER A 644 14.69 -3.68 -29.32
CA SER A 644 14.66 -3.40 -30.76
C SER A 644 15.63 -2.29 -31.15
N MET A 645 15.73 -1.22 -30.35
CA MET A 645 16.66 -0.11 -30.57
C MET A 645 18.12 -0.53 -30.42
N ILE A 646 18.44 -1.34 -29.41
CA ILE A 646 19.80 -1.83 -29.17
C ILE A 646 20.26 -2.72 -30.32
N LEU A 647 19.39 -3.61 -30.80
CA LEU A 647 19.68 -4.47 -31.95
C LEU A 647 19.83 -3.68 -33.27
N ALA A 648 19.16 -2.54 -33.40
CA ALA A 648 19.20 -1.73 -34.61
C ALA A 648 20.37 -0.72 -34.65
N ASN A 649 20.98 -0.36 -33.52
CA ASN A 649 21.94 0.72 -33.45
C ASN A 649 23.40 0.23 -33.40
N GLU A 650 24.07 0.22 -34.57
CA GLU A 650 25.47 -0.21 -34.73
C GLU A 650 26.51 0.66 -34.00
N SER A 651 26.14 1.84 -33.48
CA SER A 651 27.07 2.68 -32.72
C SER A 651 27.30 2.17 -31.29
N ILE A 652 26.27 1.58 -30.67
CA ILE A 652 26.33 1.09 -29.28
C ILE A 652 27.28 -0.11 -29.18
N SER A 653 27.35 -0.95 -30.22
CA SER A 653 28.28 -2.08 -30.28
C SER A 653 29.75 -1.66 -30.47
N LYS A 654 30.03 -0.42 -30.91
CA LYS A 654 31.39 0.09 -31.11
C LYS A 654 31.99 0.77 -29.89
N ASP A 655 31.15 1.28 -28.99
CA ASP A 655 31.57 2.03 -27.79
C ASP A 655 31.77 1.13 -26.55
N MET A 656 31.32 -0.14 -26.61
CA MET A 656 31.43 -1.13 -25.53
C MET A 656 32.30 -2.32 -25.96
N SER A 657 32.90 -3.05 -25.02
CA SER A 657 33.56 -4.31 -25.36
C SER A 657 32.54 -5.37 -25.78
N ASP A 658 32.93 -6.29 -26.69
CA ASP A 658 32.04 -7.35 -27.19
C ASP A 658 31.42 -8.19 -26.06
N SER A 659 32.14 -8.37 -24.95
CA SER A 659 31.67 -9.09 -23.75
C SER A 659 30.61 -8.30 -22.97
N GLU A 660 30.78 -6.99 -22.80
CA GLU A 660 29.83 -6.14 -22.08
C GLU A 660 28.54 -5.94 -22.89
N PHE A 661 28.66 -5.88 -24.22
CA PHE A 661 27.52 -5.78 -25.12
C PHE A 661 26.68 -7.06 -25.14
N ASP A 662 27.31 -8.24 -25.13
CA ASP A 662 26.63 -9.54 -25.04
C ASP A 662 25.92 -9.73 -23.69
N GLU A 663 26.54 -9.32 -22.58
CA GLU A 663 25.92 -9.32 -21.25
C GLU A 663 24.70 -8.38 -21.17
N TYR A 664 24.80 -7.20 -21.77
CA TYR A 664 23.71 -6.24 -21.85
C TYR A 664 22.53 -6.75 -22.70
N LEU A 665 22.79 -7.38 -23.85
CA LEU A 665 21.75 -8.01 -24.68
C LEU A 665 21.02 -9.15 -23.95
N LYS A 666 21.77 -9.99 -23.23
CA LYS A 666 21.22 -11.05 -22.39
C LYS A 666 20.33 -10.48 -21.29
N LEU A 667 20.79 -9.44 -20.59
CA LEU A 667 20.02 -8.77 -19.55
C LEU A 667 18.68 -8.25 -20.10
N VAL A 668 18.69 -7.51 -21.21
CA VAL A 668 17.45 -6.94 -21.79
C VAL A 668 16.48 -8.05 -22.24
N ALA A 669 17.00 -9.17 -22.77
CA ALA A 669 16.19 -10.33 -23.14
C ALA A 669 15.54 -11.00 -21.91
N VAL A 670 16.30 -11.23 -20.84
CA VAL A 670 15.78 -11.79 -19.57
C VAL A 670 14.72 -10.87 -18.97
N VAL A 671 15.00 -9.56 -18.92
CA VAL A 671 14.05 -8.57 -18.38
C VAL A 671 12.74 -8.56 -19.18
N LYS A 672 12.79 -8.77 -20.51
CA LYS A 672 11.59 -8.88 -21.33
C LYS A 672 10.76 -10.10 -20.95
N GLU A 673 11.39 -11.27 -20.82
CA GLU A 673 10.73 -12.50 -20.38
C GLU A 673 10.15 -12.38 -18.96
N ASP A 674 10.84 -11.68 -18.07
CA ASP A 674 10.37 -11.41 -16.71
C ASP A 674 9.13 -10.51 -16.68
N PHE A 675 9.09 -9.45 -17.49
CA PHE A 675 7.89 -8.60 -17.61
C PHE A 675 6.72 -9.33 -18.28
N GLU A 676 6.98 -10.19 -19.26
CA GLU A 676 5.96 -11.04 -19.87
C GLU A 676 5.38 -12.02 -18.84
N SER A 677 6.26 -12.66 -18.05
CA SER A 677 5.87 -13.55 -16.96
C SER A 677 5.08 -12.81 -15.87
N LEU A 678 5.50 -11.58 -15.52
CA LEU A 678 4.78 -10.74 -14.57
C LEU A 678 3.38 -10.41 -15.09
N SER A 679 3.24 -9.99 -16.36
CA SER A 679 1.95 -9.68 -17.00
C SER A 679 1.00 -10.89 -16.91
N TYR A 680 1.49 -12.06 -17.30
CA TYR A 680 0.74 -13.31 -17.21
C TYR A 680 0.30 -13.61 -15.76
N ASN A 681 1.23 -13.52 -14.80
CA ASN A 681 0.95 -13.83 -13.39
C ASN A 681 -0.10 -12.90 -12.79
N ILE A 682 0.06 -11.58 -12.94
CA ILE A 682 -0.86 -10.60 -12.36
C ILE A 682 -2.24 -10.68 -13.01
N TYR A 683 -2.32 -10.92 -14.33
CA TYR A 683 -3.58 -11.12 -15.04
C TYR A 683 -4.35 -12.32 -14.49
N ASN A 684 -3.69 -13.46 -14.36
CA ASN A 684 -4.28 -14.69 -13.85
C ASN A 684 -4.75 -14.55 -12.40
N MET A 685 -3.94 -13.92 -11.54
CA MET A 685 -4.29 -13.65 -10.15
C MET A 685 -5.51 -12.71 -10.04
N TRP A 686 -5.55 -11.66 -10.87
CA TRP A 686 -6.65 -10.71 -10.91
C TRP A 686 -7.94 -11.34 -11.42
N MET A 687 -7.88 -12.07 -12.54
CA MET A 687 -9.02 -12.77 -13.14
C MET A 687 -9.64 -13.77 -12.16
N LYS A 688 -8.81 -14.57 -11.48
CA LYS A 688 -9.27 -15.53 -10.46
C LYS A 688 -9.98 -14.85 -9.28
N LYS A 689 -9.50 -13.68 -8.85
CA LYS A 689 -10.16 -12.91 -7.78
C LYS A 689 -11.50 -12.33 -8.25
N MET A 690 -11.59 -11.83 -9.48
CA MET A 690 -12.84 -11.35 -10.07
C MET A 690 -13.88 -12.47 -10.22
N GLN A 691 -13.49 -13.64 -10.72
CA GLN A 691 -14.38 -14.81 -10.79
C GLN A 691 -14.89 -15.24 -9.42
N LYS A 692 -14.03 -15.25 -8.38
CA LYS A 692 -14.46 -15.53 -6.99
C LYS A 692 -15.45 -14.50 -6.44
N ASP A 693 -15.36 -13.24 -6.85
CA ASP A 693 -16.34 -12.22 -6.43
C ASP A 693 -17.68 -12.43 -7.15
N LEU A 694 -17.64 -12.71 -8.45
CA LEU A 694 -18.82 -13.11 -9.21
C LEU A 694 -19.47 -14.38 -8.65
N GLU A 695 -18.69 -15.38 -8.26
CA GLU A 695 -19.19 -16.64 -7.70
C GLU A 695 -20.12 -16.41 -6.49
N LYS A 696 -19.78 -15.44 -5.64
CA LYS A 696 -20.59 -15.07 -4.46
C LYS A 696 -21.91 -14.39 -4.81
N LYS A 697 -22.00 -13.74 -5.98
CA LYS A 697 -23.10 -12.84 -6.37
C LYS A 697 -24.02 -13.46 -7.42
N CYS A 698 -23.46 -14.12 -8.43
CA CYS A 698 -24.13 -14.55 -9.66
C CYS A 698 -25.28 -15.51 -9.43
N ILE A 699 -25.11 -16.55 -8.62
CA ILE A 699 -26.18 -17.54 -8.39
C ILE A 699 -27.41 -16.86 -7.73
N SER A 700 -27.17 -16.02 -6.72
CA SER A 700 -28.26 -15.26 -6.08
C SER A 700 -28.94 -14.30 -7.06
N ALA A 701 -28.16 -13.56 -7.85
CA ALA A 701 -28.66 -12.49 -8.71
C ALA A 701 -29.31 -12.99 -10.01
N VAL A 702 -28.70 -13.97 -10.68
CA VAL A 702 -29.11 -14.45 -12.01
C VAL A 702 -30.14 -15.57 -11.89
N VAL A 703 -29.92 -16.54 -11.00
CA VAL A 703 -30.76 -17.75 -10.89
C VAL A 703 -31.89 -17.57 -9.89
N LEU A 704 -31.60 -17.06 -8.69
CA LEU A 704 -32.57 -17.04 -7.59
C LEU A 704 -33.46 -15.79 -7.56
N ALA A 705 -32.93 -14.64 -7.97
CA ALA A 705 -33.62 -13.36 -7.89
C ALA A 705 -34.91 -13.34 -8.71
N GLN A 706 -36.01 -12.99 -8.05
CA GLN A 706 -37.34 -12.87 -8.66
C GLN A 706 -37.54 -11.45 -9.17
N ALA A 707 -37.01 -11.15 -10.35
CA ALA A 707 -37.02 -9.79 -10.91
C ALA A 707 -38.42 -9.26 -11.29
N LEU A 708 -39.43 -10.13 -11.37
CA LEU A 708 -40.81 -9.78 -11.72
C LEU A 708 -41.71 -9.78 -10.47
N PRO A 709 -42.13 -8.61 -9.96
CA PRO A 709 -43.03 -8.51 -8.81
C PRO A 709 -44.35 -9.25 -9.04
N GLY A 710 -44.78 -10.10 -8.09
CA GLY A 710 -46.01 -10.90 -8.21
C GLY A 710 -45.87 -12.24 -8.94
N PHE A 711 -44.72 -12.49 -9.59
CA PHE A 711 -44.38 -13.78 -10.20
C PHE A 711 -43.59 -14.67 -9.22
N VAL A 712 -44.15 -14.91 -8.04
CA VAL A 712 -43.50 -15.77 -7.04
C VAL A 712 -43.65 -17.23 -7.47
N ALA A 713 -42.53 -17.91 -7.73
CA ALA A 713 -42.52 -19.35 -7.94
C ALA A 713 -42.63 -20.06 -6.58
N PRO A 714 -43.41 -21.15 -6.45
CA PRO A 714 -43.46 -21.91 -5.20
C PRO A 714 -42.07 -22.46 -4.88
N GLU A 715 -41.49 -22.06 -3.76
CA GLU A 715 -40.27 -22.70 -3.24
C GLU A 715 -40.66 -23.96 -2.49
N SER A 716 -40.36 -25.13 -3.07
CA SER A 716 -40.51 -26.41 -2.39
C SER A 716 -39.34 -26.65 -1.44
N SER A 717 -39.22 -25.83 -0.40
CA SER A 717 -38.27 -26.09 0.68
C SER A 717 -39.04 -26.47 1.95
N PRO A 718 -38.72 -27.60 2.61
CA PRO A 718 -39.42 -28.07 3.80
C PRO A 718 -39.46 -26.98 4.88
N LEU A 719 -40.54 -26.95 5.67
CA LEU A 719 -40.89 -25.95 6.70
C LEU A 719 -39.73 -25.41 7.57
N LEU A 720 -38.65 -26.16 7.79
CA LEU A 720 -37.47 -25.74 8.57
C LEU A 720 -36.49 -24.81 7.82
N SER A 721 -36.53 -24.77 6.49
CA SER A 721 -35.63 -23.94 5.66
C SER A 721 -36.03 -22.47 5.56
N LYS A 722 -37.32 -22.16 5.78
CA LYS A 722 -37.87 -20.78 5.75
C LYS A 722 -37.44 -19.92 6.94
N VAL A 723 -36.88 -20.52 7.98
CA VAL A 723 -36.36 -19.82 9.17
C VAL A 723 -34.88 -19.44 9.01
N PHE A 724 -34.16 -20.08 8.08
CA PHE A 724 -32.70 -19.93 7.92
C PHE A 724 -32.24 -19.42 6.54
N HIS A 725 -33.14 -19.28 5.56
CA HIS A 725 -32.80 -18.65 4.28
C HIS A 725 -33.18 -17.17 4.27
N ASN A 726 -32.15 -16.33 4.26
CA ASN A 726 -32.24 -14.92 3.90
C ASN A 726 -32.80 -14.78 2.47
N ASN A 727 -33.57 -13.72 2.22
CA ASN A 727 -33.88 -13.24 0.87
C ASN A 727 -32.62 -13.27 -0.03
N PRO A 728 -32.75 -13.43 -1.36
CA PRO A 728 -31.61 -13.31 -2.28
C PRO A 728 -30.87 -12.02 -1.97
N GLN A 729 -29.63 -12.17 -1.49
CA GLN A 729 -28.82 -11.06 -0.96
C GLN A 729 -28.37 -10.13 -2.09
N TYR A 730 -28.18 -10.69 -3.29
CA TYR A 730 -27.75 -9.96 -4.48
C TYR A 730 -28.80 -9.99 -5.59
N LYS A 731 -28.88 -8.90 -6.35
CA LYS A 731 -29.78 -8.66 -7.48
C LYS A 731 -28.99 -8.49 -8.77
N MET A 732 -29.68 -8.51 -9.90
CA MET A 732 -29.07 -8.24 -11.22
C MET A 732 -28.35 -6.89 -11.30
N ASP A 733 -28.81 -5.88 -10.57
CA ASP A 733 -28.16 -4.57 -10.54
C ASP A 733 -26.73 -4.64 -9.95
N ASP A 734 -26.48 -5.55 -9.01
CA ASP A 734 -25.16 -5.75 -8.43
C ASP A 734 -24.19 -6.37 -9.44
N ILE A 735 -24.68 -7.29 -10.28
CA ILE A 735 -23.91 -7.90 -11.37
C ILE A 735 -23.60 -6.85 -12.45
N LEU A 736 -24.59 -6.07 -12.87
CA LEU A 736 -24.37 -4.99 -13.83
C LEU A 736 -23.40 -3.93 -13.29
N THR A 737 -23.48 -3.61 -12.00
CA THR A 737 -22.54 -2.69 -11.34
C THR A 737 -21.12 -3.26 -11.36
N PHE A 738 -20.95 -4.56 -11.11
CA PHE A 738 -19.66 -5.22 -11.22
C PHE A 738 -19.07 -5.09 -12.63
N PHE A 739 -19.82 -5.47 -13.66
CA PHE A 739 -19.36 -5.38 -15.06
C PHE A 739 -19.07 -3.93 -15.49
N ASN A 740 -19.90 -2.97 -15.05
CA ASN A 740 -19.64 -1.54 -15.24
C ASN A 740 -18.32 -1.12 -14.58
N ASN A 741 -18.06 -1.53 -13.35
CA ASN A 741 -16.83 -1.18 -12.65
C ASN A 741 -15.60 -1.73 -13.38
N VAL A 742 -15.67 -2.96 -13.91
CA VAL A 742 -14.59 -3.55 -14.72
C VAL A 742 -14.37 -2.73 -15.99
N TYR A 743 -15.42 -2.51 -16.78
CA TYR A 743 -15.34 -1.76 -18.02
C TYR A 743 -14.80 -0.33 -17.81
N TRP A 744 -15.38 0.42 -16.88
CA TRP A 744 -14.99 1.82 -16.65
C TRP A 744 -13.62 1.94 -16.01
N SER A 745 -13.19 1.00 -15.15
CA SER A 745 -11.82 0.98 -14.62
C SER A 745 -10.80 0.78 -15.73
N MET A 746 -11.01 -0.22 -16.59
CA MET A 746 -10.09 -0.49 -17.69
C MET A 746 -10.08 0.65 -18.72
N LYS A 747 -11.25 1.20 -19.05
CA LYS A 747 -11.37 2.33 -19.98
C LYS A 747 -10.73 3.61 -19.43
N ALA A 748 -10.97 3.95 -18.16
CA ALA A 748 -10.39 5.14 -17.53
C ALA A 748 -8.87 5.03 -17.36
N TYR A 749 -8.35 3.80 -17.24
CA TYR A 749 -6.91 3.54 -17.16
C TYR A 749 -6.25 3.25 -18.51
N PHE A 750 -6.92 3.53 -19.63
CA PHE A 750 -6.35 3.40 -20.98
C PHE A 750 -5.86 1.98 -21.31
N VAL A 751 -6.56 0.97 -20.82
CA VAL A 751 -6.38 -0.41 -21.29
C VAL A 751 -6.94 -0.54 -22.71
N GLU A 752 -6.29 -1.36 -23.52
CA GLU A 752 -6.60 -1.55 -24.93
C GLU A 752 -7.99 -2.19 -25.11
N PRO A 753 -8.81 -1.74 -26.07
CA PRO A 753 -10.18 -2.25 -26.24
C PRO A 753 -10.28 -3.76 -26.46
N GLN A 754 -9.30 -4.38 -27.13
CA GLN A 754 -9.27 -5.84 -27.30
C GLN A 754 -9.17 -6.55 -25.94
N VAL A 755 -8.26 -6.10 -25.08
CA VAL A 755 -8.08 -6.63 -23.71
C VAL A 755 -9.35 -6.46 -22.88
N ILE A 756 -10.02 -5.31 -22.98
CA ILE A 756 -11.30 -5.07 -22.30
C ILE A 756 -12.33 -6.11 -22.73
N ASN A 757 -12.45 -6.35 -24.03
CA ASN A 757 -13.39 -7.33 -24.56
C ASN A 757 -13.06 -8.74 -24.07
N ASP A 758 -11.81 -9.18 -24.18
CA ASP A 758 -11.39 -10.53 -23.77
C ASP A 758 -11.66 -10.80 -22.28
N VAL A 759 -11.37 -9.81 -21.42
CA VAL A 759 -11.67 -9.89 -19.98
C VAL A 759 -13.16 -10.06 -19.74
N ILE A 760 -13.99 -9.23 -20.37
CA ILE A 760 -15.43 -9.28 -20.15
C ILE A 760 -16.02 -10.58 -20.73
N ILE A 761 -15.56 -11.02 -21.89
CA ILE A 761 -15.97 -12.29 -22.52
C ILE A 761 -15.67 -13.46 -21.58
N GLU A 762 -14.49 -13.52 -20.99
CA GLU A 762 -14.11 -14.58 -20.06
C GLU A 762 -14.97 -14.58 -18.80
N LEU A 763 -15.28 -13.39 -18.27
CA LEU A 763 -16.19 -13.24 -17.13
C LEU A 763 -17.63 -13.65 -17.49
N LEU A 764 -18.13 -13.33 -18.69
CA LEU A 764 -19.46 -13.75 -19.16
C LEU A 764 -19.57 -15.26 -19.29
N LYS A 765 -18.56 -15.91 -19.91
CA LYS A 765 -18.49 -17.38 -20.00
C LYS A 765 -18.49 -18.04 -18.62
N PHE A 766 -17.76 -17.45 -17.67
CA PHE A 766 -17.77 -17.91 -16.27
C PHE A 766 -19.16 -17.81 -15.64
N VAL A 767 -19.86 -16.68 -15.82
CA VAL A 767 -21.24 -16.50 -15.33
C VAL A 767 -22.20 -17.52 -15.95
N ASP A 768 -22.09 -17.74 -17.26
CA ASP A 768 -22.90 -18.71 -18.01
C ASP A 768 -22.74 -20.12 -17.46
N ALA A 769 -21.50 -20.62 -17.41
CA ALA A 769 -21.19 -21.96 -16.91
C ALA A 769 -21.58 -22.14 -15.43
N LEU A 770 -21.25 -21.17 -14.57
CA LEU A 770 -21.55 -21.24 -13.13
C LEU A 770 -23.05 -21.31 -12.87
N CYS A 771 -23.83 -20.41 -13.46
CA CYS A 771 -25.26 -20.35 -13.25
C CYS A 771 -25.98 -21.54 -13.92
N PHE A 772 -25.49 -22.01 -15.07
CA PHE A 772 -26.00 -23.20 -15.74
C PHE A 772 -25.80 -24.46 -14.86
N ASN A 773 -24.60 -24.64 -14.31
CA ASN A 773 -24.26 -25.76 -13.45
C ASN A 773 -25.11 -25.79 -12.16
N ASP A 774 -25.43 -24.62 -11.60
CA ASP A 774 -26.36 -24.50 -10.48
C ASP A 774 -27.81 -24.84 -10.89
N LEU A 775 -28.27 -24.32 -12.04
CA LEU A 775 -29.63 -24.56 -12.56
C LEU A 775 -29.93 -26.05 -12.81
N ILE A 776 -29.02 -26.77 -13.47
CA ILE A 776 -29.21 -28.19 -13.83
C ILE A 776 -29.23 -29.13 -12.61
N MET A 777 -28.76 -28.65 -11.45
CA MET A 777 -28.76 -29.39 -10.19
C MET A 777 -30.04 -29.21 -9.38
N ARG A 778 -30.81 -28.14 -9.62
CA ARG A 778 -31.99 -27.80 -8.82
C ARG A 778 -33.21 -28.63 -9.19
N ARG A 779 -33.63 -29.52 -8.28
CA ARG A 779 -34.90 -30.25 -8.36
C ARG A 779 -36.07 -29.39 -7.90
N ASN A 780 -37.24 -29.56 -8.52
CA ASN A 780 -38.48 -28.83 -8.19
C ASN A 780 -38.35 -27.30 -8.25
N PHE A 781 -37.45 -26.80 -9.09
CA PHE A 781 -37.18 -25.37 -9.25
C PHE A 781 -37.55 -24.89 -10.66
N LEU A 782 -37.12 -25.64 -11.67
CA LEU A 782 -37.32 -25.32 -13.07
C LEU A 782 -38.81 -25.32 -13.41
N SER A 783 -39.30 -24.21 -13.96
CA SER A 783 -40.71 -24.03 -14.36
C SER A 783 -40.81 -22.95 -15.43
N TRP A 784 -41.95 -22.85 -16.12
CA TRP A 784 -42.19 -21.77 -17.07
C TRP A 784 -41.94 -20.38 -16.47
N LYS A 785 -42.43 -20.14 -15.24
CA LYS A 785 -42.25 -18.87 -14.52
C LYS A 785 -40.78 -18.56 -14.25
N ARG A 786 -40.00 -19.56 -13.82
CA ARG A 786 -38.54 -19.41 -13.62
C ARG A 786 -37.81 -19.19 -14.93
N GLY A 787 -38.24 -19.85 -16.01
CA GLY A 787 -37.74 -19.60 -17.36
C GLY A 787 -37.89 -18.14 -17.79
N LEU A 788 -39.05 -17.54 -17.54
CA LEU A 788 -39.30 -16.12 -17.84
C LEU A 788 -38.44 -15.17 -16.98
N GLN A 789 -38.28 -15.46 -15.69
CA GLN A 789 -37.43 -14.67 -14.79
C GLN A 789 -35.95 -14.75 -15.17
N LEU A 790 -35.47 -15.96 -15.48
CA LEU A 790 -34.11 -16.19 -15.96
C LEU A 790 -33.89 -15.44 -17.28
N ASN A 791 -34.84 -15.53 -18.22
CA ASN A 791 -34.78 -14.81 -19.50
C ASN A 791 -34.62 -13.30 -19.28
N TYR A 792 -35.44 -12.71 -18.41
CA TYR A 792 -35.32 -11.30 -18.06
C TYR A 792 -33.93 -10.95 -17.50
N ASN A 793 -33.45 -11.73 -16.53
CA ASN A 793 -32.14 -11.50 -15.90
C ASN A 793 -30.99 -11.57 -16.92
N VAL A 794 -30.96 -12.61 -17.75
CA VAL A 794 -29.91 -12.84 -18.74
C VAL A 794 -29.98 -11.82 -19.89
N THR A 795 -31.19 -11.44 -20.32
CA THR A 795 -31.39 -10.41 -21.36
C THR A 795 -30.85 -9.06 -20.91
N ARG A 796 -30.97 -8.69 -19.62
CA ARG A 796 -30.35 -7.45 -19.12
C ARG A 796 -28.83 -7.46 -19.24
N LEU A 797 -28.19 -8.62 -19.05
CA LEU A 797 -26.75 -8.77 -19.23
C LEU A 797 -26.37 -8.72 -20.72
N GLU A 798 -27.18 -9.32 -21.59
CA GLU A 798 -27.02 -9.23 -23.05
C GLU A 798 -27.18 -7.78 -23.56
N GLU A 799 -28.18 -7.06 -23.09
CA GLU A 799 -28.39 -5.63 -23.39
C GLU A 799 -27.22 -4.79 -22.90
N TRP A 800 -26.70 -5.08 -21.70
CA TRP A 800 -25.51 -4.42 -21.20
C TRP A 800 -24.31 -4.64 -22.14
N CYS A 801 -24.09 -5.86 -22.63
CA CYS A 801 -23.04 -6.16 -23.62
C CYS A 801 -23.19 -5.32 -24.89
N LYS A 802 -24.43 -5.21 -25.43
CA LYS A 802 -24.73 -4.39 -26.61
C LYS A 802 -24.40 -2.91 -26.41
N THR A 803 -24.65 -2.38 -25.20
CA THR A 803 -24.35 -0.96 -24.90
C THR A 803 -22.87 -0.65 -24.71
N HIS A 804 -22.01 -1.67 -24.57
CA HIS A 804 -20.57 -1.53 -24.33
C HIS A 804 -19.71 -2.03 -25.50
N ASP A 805 -20.31 -2.19 -26.70
CA ASP A 805 -19.69 -2.66 -27.94
C ASP A 805 -19.07 -4.06 -27.85
N ILE A 806 -19.59 -4.91 -26.95
CA ILE A 806 -19.19 -6.31 -26.86
C ILE A 806 -19.98 -7.12 -27.87
N GLN A 807 -19.33 -7.47 -28.97
CA GLN A 807 -19.93 -8.26 -30.04
C GLN A 807 -20.30 -9.66 -29.53
N GLU A 808 -21.37 -10.23 -30.07
CA GLU A 808 -21.77 -11.61 -29.78
C GLU A 808 -22.01 -11.94 -28.30
N GLY A 809 -22.41 -10.97 -27.46
CA GLY A 809 -22.74 -11.20 -26.05
C GLY A 809 -23.73 -12.36 -25.79
N SER A 810 -24.66 -12.59 -26.73
CA SER A 810 -25.58 -13.73 -26.69
C SER A 810 -24.91 -15.10 -26.83
N THR A 811 -23.77 -15.16 -27.53
CA THR A 811 -23.00 -16.39 -27.73
C THR A 811 -22.29 -16.79 -26.44
N TYR A 812 -21.81 -15.82 -25.65
CA TYR A 812 -21.11 -16.09 -24.37
C TYR A 812 -22.07 -16.42 -23.21
N LEU A 813 -23.36 -16.16 -23.38
CA LEU A 813 -24.44 -16.50 -22.44
C LEU A 813 -25.38 -17.57 -23.03
N ALA A 814 -24.88 -18.37 -23.98
CA ALA A 814 -25.71 -19.27 -24.78
C ALA A 814 -26.42 -20.32 -23.94
N HIS A 815 -25.77 -20.90 -22.92
CA HIS A 815 -26.41 -21.94 -22.10
C HIS A 815 -27.58 -21.35 -21.30
N LEU A 816 -27.39 -20.23 -20.62
CA LEU A 816 -28.45 -19.59 -19.85
C LEU A 816 -29.60 -19.09 -20.73
N LEU A 817 -29.29 -18.47 -21.87
CA LEU A 817 -30.31 -18.02 -22.83
C LEU A 817 -31.12 -19.20 -23.37
N GLN A 818 -30.46 -20.29 -23.77
CA GLN A 818 -31.13 -21.47 -24.29
C GLN A 818 -31.90 -22.24 -23.21
N VAL A 819 -31.40 -22.34 -21.98
CA VAL A 819 -32.17 -22.89 -20.84
C VAL A 819 -33.42 -22.05 -20.61
N SER A 820 -33.31 -20.72 -20.62
CA SER A 820 -34.47 -19.84 -20.45
C SER A 820 -35.52 -20.07 -21.55
N LYS A 821 -35.09 -20.26 -22.80
CA LYS A 821 -35.97 -20.60 -23.94
C LYS A 821 -36.57 -22.00 -23.78
N LEU A 822 -35.76 -23.01 -23.46
CA LEU A 822 -36.18 -24.39 -23.24
C LEU A 822 -37.30 -24.47 -22.20
N LEU A 823 -37.20 -23.72 -21.10
CA LEU A 823 -38.23 -23.68 -20.06
C LEU A 823 -39.55 -23.05 -20.55
N GLN A 824 -39.50 -22.18 -21.55
CA GLN A 824 -40.67 -21.47 -22.10
C GLN A 824 -41.30 -22.14 -23.35
N LEU A 825 -40.54 -22.97 -24.08
CA LEU A 825 -41.04 -23.67 -25.28
C LEU A 825 -42.09 -24.74 -24.95
N ARG A 826 -42.93 -25.08 -25.94
CA ARG A 826 -43.90 -26.17 -25.84
C ARG A 826 -43.17 -27.53 -25.79
N LYS A 827 -43.66 -28.49 -24.98
CA LYS A 827 -43.00 -29.79 -24.73
C LYS A 827 -44.00 -30.96 -24.71
N ASN A 828 -44.99 -30.92 -25.60
CA ASN A 828 -46.15 -31.83 -25.52
C ASN A 828 -46.00 -33.05 -26.46
N THR A 829 -45.39 -32.85 -27.63
CA THR A 829 -45.23 -33.88 -28.66
C THR A 829 -43.76 -34.22 -28.91
N PRO A 830 -43.44 -35.39 -29.51
CA PRO A 830 -42.09 -35.69 -29.98
C PRO A 830 -41.55 -34.67 -30.98
N ASP A 831 -42.39 -34.13 -31.87
CA ASP A 831 -42.00 -33.08 -32.83
C ASP A 831 -41.54 -31.80 -32.11
N ASP A 832 -42.14 -31.46 -30.97
CA ASP A 832 -41.70 -30.32 -30.15
C ASP A 832 -40.24 -30.51 -29.66
N ILE A 833 -39.81 -31.76 -29.45
CA ILE A 833 -38.44 -32.07 -29.01
C ILE A 833 -37.43 -31.82 -30.14
N GLU A 834 -37.78 -32.08 -31.39
CA GLU A 834 -36.92 -31.76 -32.54
C GLU A 834 -36.69 -30.25 -32.63
N ILE A 835 -37.75 -29.45 -32.49
CA ILE A 835 -37.66 -27.98 -32.46
C ILE A 835 -36.81 -27.49 -31.28
N ILE A 836 -36.93 -28.12 -30.10
CA ILE A 836 -36.09 -27.78 -28.95
C ILE A 836 -34.61 -28.04 -29.26
N TYR A 837 -34.26 -29.12 -29.96
CA TYR A 837 -32.89 -29.38 -30.37
C TYR A 837 -32.37 -28.38 -31.41
N GLU A 838 -33.23 -27.88 -32.31
CA GLU A 838 -32.87 -26.81 -33.25
C GLU A 838 -32.61 -25.47 -32.55
N ILE A 839 -33.44 -25.12 -31.57
CA ILE A 839 -33.31 -23.84 -30.84
C ILE A 839 -32.16 -23.89 -29.82
N CYS A 840 -32.01 -25.02 -29.12
CA CYS A 840 -31.05 -25.20 -28.04
C CYS A 840 -29.75 -25.87 -28.54
N TYR A 841 -29.12 -25.27 -29.55
CA TYR A 841 -27.92 -25.81 -30.20
C TYR A 841 -26.67 -25.91 -29.31
N ALA A 842 -26.61 -25.18 -28.21
CA ALA A 842 -25.49 -25.21 -27.25
C ALA A 842 -25.71 -26.26 -26.15
N LEU A 843 -26.94 -26.76 -25.95
CA LEU A 843 -27.24 -27.75 -24.91
C LEU A 843 -27.06 -29.18 -25.43
N LYS A 844 -26.23 -29.97 -24.74
CA LYS A 844 -26.03 -31.40 -25.01
C LYS A 844 -27.36 -32.16 -24.82
N PRO A 845 -27.62 -33.26 -25.57
CA PRO A 845 -28.84 -34.05 -25.38
C PRO A 845 -29.09 -34.53 -23.96
N VAL A 846 -28.02 -34.87 -23.24
CA VAL A 846 -28.04 -35.28 -21.83
C VAL A 846 -28.50 -34.13 -20.91
N GLN A 847 -28.09 -32.90 -21.21
CA GLN A 847 -28.48 -31.70 -20.46
C GLN A 847 -29.97 -31.36 -20.70
N ILE A 848 -30.43 -31.39 -21.95
CA ILE A 848 -31.84 -31.18 -22.30
C ILE A 848 -32.73 -32.21 -21.60
N GLN A 849 -32.35 -33.50 -21.64
CA GLN A 849 -33.08 -34.56 -20.93
C GLN A 849 -33.16 -34.26 -19.43
N LYS A 850 -32.05 -33.85 -18.82
CA LYS A 850 -31.99 -33.53 -17.38
C LYS A 850 -32.91 -32.37 -17.01
N LEU A 851 -32.82 -31.25 -17.73
CA LEU A 851 -33.64 -30.06 -17.51
C LEU A 851 -35.14 -30.34 -17.67
N ILE A 852 -35.53 -31.09 -18.70
CA ILE A 852 -36.93 -31.46 -18.93
C ILE A 852 -37.41 -32.45 -17.86
N SER A 853 -36.58 -33.42 -17.44
CA SER A 853 -36.95 -34.38 -16.39
C SER A 853 -37.17 -33.74 -15.02
N GLN A 854 -36.55 -32.59 -14.76
CA GLN A 854 -36.67 -31.83 -13.51
C GLN A 854 -37.69 -30.68 -13.62
N TYR A 855 -38.32 -30.50 -14.78
CA TYR A 855 -39.27 -29.44 -15.04
C TYR A 855 -40.55 -29.65 -14.23
N HIS A 856 -40.88 -28.67 -13.41
CA HIS A 856 -42.09 -28.62 -12.60
C HIS A 856 -43.23 -27.97 -13.40
N VAL A 857 -44.17 -28.81 -13.82
CA VAL A 857 -45.41 -28.42 -14.52
C VAL A 857 -46.32 -27.63 -13.57
N ALA A 858 -46.81 -26.47 -13.98
CA ALA A 858 -47.75 -25.69 -13.19
C ALA A 858 -49.17 -26.31 -13.16
N ASP A 859 -50.03 -25.91 -12.21
CA ASP A 859 -51.38 -26.48 -12.01
C ASP A 859 -52.32 -26.43 -13.24
N TYR A 860 -52.00 -25.59 -14.23
CA TYR A 860 -52.77 -25.41 -15.47
C TYR A 860 -51.96 -25.71 -16.74
N GLU A 861 -50.80 -26.35 -16.61
CA GLU A 861 -49.92 -26.72 -17.72
C GLU A 861 -50.08 -28.22 -18.06
N THR A 862 -49.96 -28.58 -19.33
CA THR A 862 -50.06 -29.97 -19.76
C THR A 862 -48.86 -30.77 -19.24
N PRO A 863 -49.07 -31.90 -18.53
CA PRO A 863 -47.96 -32.74 -18.10
C PRO A 863 -47.15 -33.27 -19.29
N ILE A 864 -45.84 -33.38 -19.11
CA ILE A 864 -44.95 -33.93 -20.12
C ILE A 864 -45.33 -35.39 -20.38
N SER A 865 -45.62 -35.73 -21.64
CA SER A 865 -46.08 -37.06 -22.00
C SER A 865 -44.96 -38.11 -21.88
N PRO A 866 -45.26 -39.37 -21.52
CA PRO A 866 -44.25 -40.43 -21.50
C PRO A 866 -43.56 -40.67 -22.85
N ALA A 867 -44.25 -40.38 -23.96
CA ALA A 867 -43.71 -40.45 -25.31
C ALA A 867 -42.57 -39.43 -25.52
N VAL A 868 -42.72 -38.21 -25.01
CA VAL A 868 -41.68 -37.18 -25.02
C VAL A 868 -40.47 -37.60 -24.20
N THR A 869 -40.68 -38.11 -22.98
CA THR A 869 -39.59 -38.60 -22.12
C THR A 869 -38.83 -39.76 -22.77
N LYS A 870 -39.54 -40.65 -23.48
CA LYS A 870 -38.92 -41.74 -24.25
C LYS A 870 -38.10 -41.22 -25.43
N ALA A 871 -38.62 -40.26 -26.20
CA ALA A 871 -37.91 -39.65 -27.32
C ALA A 871 -36.59 -38.99 -26.87
N LEU A 872 -36.60 -38.28 -25.73
CA LEU A 872 -35.39 -37.72 -25.13
C LEU A 872 -34.37 -38.80 -24.72
N ALA A 873 -34.84 -39.88 -24.10
CA ALA A 873 -33.97 -40.99 -23.70
C ALA A 873 -33.35 -41.71 -24.91
N ASP A 874 -34.10 -41.87 -26.00
CA ASP A 874 -33.61 -42.49 -27.22
C ASP A 874 -32.57 -41.59 -27.92
N LYS A 875 -32.77 -40.26 -27.93
CA LYS A 875 -31.79 -39.31 -28.46
C LYS A 875 -30.48 -39.31 -27.67
N VAL A 876 -30.55 -39.39 -26.35
CA VAL A 876 -29.36 -39.50 -25.48
C VAL A 876 -28.59 -40.79 -25.75
N LYS A 877 -29.29 -41.92 -25.92
CA LYS A 877 -28.65 -43.20 -26.28
C LYS A 877 -27.94 -43.14 -27.64
N GLN A 878 -28.54 -42.48 -28.63
CA GLN A 878 -27.94 -42.32 -29.96
C GLN A 878 -26.65 -41.49 -29.95
N THR A 879 -26.51 -40.55 -29.02
CA THR A 879 -25.37 -39.60 -29.00
C THR A 879 -24.16 -40.15 -28.23
N GLY A 880 -24.23 -41.35 -27.67
CA GLY A 880 -23.18 -41.92 -26.82
C GLY A 880 -23.21 -41.28 -25.42
N GLY A 881 -23.77 -41.99 -24.44
CA GLY A 881 -24.10 -41.47 -23.11
C GLY A 881 -22.91 -41.15 -22.20
N ALA A 882 -22.07 -40.17 -22.58
CA ALA A 882 -21.15 -39.54 -21.64
C ALA A 882 -21.97 -38.77 -20.58
N ALA A 883 -21.81 -39.16 -19.31
CA ALA A 883 -22.55 -38.62 -18.18
C ALA A 883 -22.05 -37.23 -17.72
N ASP A 884 -21.62 -36.39 -18.66
CA ASP A 884 -21.12 -35.06 -18.36
C ASP A 884 -22.24 -34.03 -18.54
N PHE A 885 -22.82 -33.63 -17.41
CA PHE A 885 -23.92 -32.66 -17.34
C PHE A 885 -23.40 -31.22 -17.23
N PHE A 886 -22.20 -31.03 -16.71
CA PHE A 886 -21.70 -29.73 -16.30
C PHE A 886 -20.88 -29.10 -17.41
N GLU A 887 -20.95 -27.78 -17.50
CA GLU A 887 -20.00 -27.03 -18.30
C GLU A 887 -18.71 -26.80 -17.51
N PRO A 888 -17.53 -26.95 -18.13
CA PRO A 888 -16.27 -26.79 -17.43
C PRO A 888 -16.13 -25.33 -16.97
N ILE A 889 -15.81 -25.17 -15.69
CA ILE A 889 -15.38 -23.89 -15.12
C ILE A 889 -13.87 -23.98 -14.97
N ASN A 890 -13.12 -23.01 -15.51
CA ASN A 890 -11.67 -22.95 -15.42
C ASN A 890 -11.21 -22.69 -13.97
N ALA A 891 -11.28 -23.72 -13.12
CA ALA A 891 -10.98 -23.64 -11.69
C ALA A 891 -9.46 -23.61 -11.39
N GLU A 892 -8.65 -24.12 -12.32
CA GLU A 892 -7.19 -24.14 -12.21
C GLU A 892 -6.62 -22.71 -12.30
N GLY A 893 -7.27 -21.84 -13.08
CA GLY A 893 -6.94 -20.42 -13.14
C GLY A 893 -5.76 -20.13 -14.07
N HIS A 894 -5.71 -20.86 -15.19
CA HIS A 894 -4.83 -20.58 -16.32
C HIS A 894 -5.66 -19.93 -17.42
N PHE A 895 -5.54 -18.61 -17.52
CA PHE A 895 -6.09 -17.76 -18.54
C PHE A 895 -4.96 -17.33 -19.45
N GLU A 896 -5.24 -17.28 -20.75
CA GLU A 896 -4.33 -16.69 -21.71
C GLU A 896 -4.26 -15.18 -21.48
N ASP A 897 -3.05 -14.63 -21.37
CA ASP A 897 -2.86 -13.20 -21.15
C ASP A 897 -3.22 -12.43 -22.44
N PRO A 898 -4.31 -11.64 -22.45
CA PRO A 898 -4.77 -10.93 -23.63
C PRO A 898 -3.75 -9.88 -24.13
N PHE A 899 -2.86 -9.39 -23.26
CA PHE A 899 -1.82 -8.44 -23.66
C PHE A 899 -0.77 -9.04 -24.61
N ARG A 900 -0.69 -10.38 -24.74
CA ARG A 900 0.21 -11.04 -25.70
C ARG A 900 -0.20 -10.86 -27.16
N HIS A 901 -1.49 -10.66 -27.40
CA HIS A 901 -2.06 -10.54 -28.75
C HIS A 901 -2.26 -9.09 -29.20
N VAL A 902 -1.82 -8.14 -28.38
CA VAL A 902 -2.00 -6.71 -28.60
C VAL A 902 -0.68 -6.08 -28.98
N ASP A 903 -0.74 -5.16 -29.94
CA ASP A 903 0.43 -4.41 -30.39
C ASP A 903 1.07 -3.64 -29.24
N LEU A 904 2.39 -3.63 -29.20
CA LEU A 904 3.16 -2.88 -28.22
C LEU A 904 2.85 -1.38 -28.31
N ARG A 905 2.84 -0.71 -27.15
CA ARG A 905 2.61 0.74 -27.12
C ARG A 905 3.78 1.47 -27.77
N PRO A 906 3.53 2.43 -28.68
CA PRO A 906 4.59 3.17 -29.34
C PRO A 906 5.28 4.11 -28.34
N PHE A 907 6.59 3.92 -28.18
CA PHE A 907 7.41 4.76 -27.29
C PHE A 907 7.84 6.05 -27.98
N HIS A 908 7.41 7.16 -27.41
CA HIS A 908 7.86 8.51 -27.74
C HIS A 908 8.59 9.09 -26.52
N ARG A 909 9.33 10.19 -26.70
CA ARG A 909 10.06 10.86 -25.62
C ARG A 909 9.13 11.13 -24.43
N LEU A 910 9.39 10.46 -23.30
CA LEU A 910 8.50 10.45 -22.14
C LEU A 910 8.51 11.82 -21.44
N GLU A 911 7.33 12.35 -21.15
CA GLU A 911 7.20 13.55 -20.30
C GLU A 911 7.58 13.16 -18.86
N ALA A 912 8.65 13.76 -18.34
CA ALA A 912 9.10 13.59 -16.97
C ALA A 912 8.04 14.12 -15.98
N TYR A 913 7.25 13.22 -15.39
CA TYR A 913 6.15 13.56 -14.49
C TYR A 913 6.23 12.76 -13.19
N VAL A 914 6.35 13.47 -12.06
CA VAL A 914 6.26 12.90 -10.71
C VAL A 914 5.16 13.64 -9.95
N PRO A 915 4.07 12.96 -9.53
CA PRO A 915 2.98 13.61 -8.83
C PRO A 915 3.44 14.41 -7.61
N ALA A 916 2.83 15.58 -7.38
CA ALA A 916 3.23 16.49 -6.30
C ALA A 916 2.98 15.90 -4.90
N TRP A 917 1.99 15.02 -4.76
CA TRP A 917 1.64 14.37 -3.49
C TRP A 917 2.58 13.21 -3.13
N LEU A 918 3.42 12.75 -4.05
CA LEU A 918 4.34 11.63 -3.84
C LEU A 918 5.61 12.11 -3.12
N ASN A 919 5.87 11.54 -1.93
CA ASN A 919 7.04 11.89 -1.12
C ASN A 919 8.25 11.01 -1.48
N VAL A 920 8.88 11.32 -2.61
CA VAL A 920 10.02 10.59 -3.17
C VAL A 920 11.15 11.57 -3.57
N PRO A 921 11.90 12.13 -2.61
CA PRO A 921 12.88 13.17 -2.89
C PRO A 921 14.04 12.70 -3.78
N VAL A 922 14.53 11.46 -3.63
CA VAL A 922 15.60 10.92 -4.48
C VAL A 922 15.08 10.70 -5.91
N ILE A 923 13.92 10.07 -6.07
CA ILE A 923 13.31 9.88 -7.40
C ILE A 923 13.06 11.20 -8.09
N ARG A 924 12.52 12.20 -7.37
CA ARG A 924 12.25 13.54 -7.92
C ARG A 924 13.54 14.18 -8.41
N ARG A 925 14.63 14.06 -7.64
CA ARG A 925 15.94 14.58 -8.04
C ARG A 925 16.48 13.87 -9.29
N ILE A 926 16.36 12.54 -9.37
CA ILE A 926 16.76 11.77 -10.57
C ILE A 926 15.98 12.28 -11.79
N VAL A 927 14.65 12.33 -11.73
CA VAL A 927 13.80 12.76 -12.85
C VAL A 927 14.11 14.21 -13.28
N GLU A 928 14.38 15.11 -12.33
CA GLU A 928 14.83 16.48 -12.63
C GLU A 928 16.18 16.51 -13.36
N LEU A 929 17.15 15.70 -12.92
CA LEU A 929 18.47 15.61 -13.55
C LEU A 929 18.38 14.99 -14.94
N VAL A 930 17.57 13.94 -15.15
CA VAL A 930 17.32 13.35 -16.47
C VAL A 930 16.74 14.40 -17.42
N THR A 931 15.77 15.18 -16.95
CA THR A 931 15.14 16.24 -17.76
C THR A 931 16.14 17.31 -18.16
N LYS A 932 17.01 17.73 -17.24
CA LYS A 932 18.09 18.69 -17.51
C LYS A 932 19.11 18.13 -18.49
N ASN A 933 19.47 16.86 -18.36
CA ASN A 933 20.39 16.16 -19.24
C ASN A 933 19.84 16.08 -20.67
N ALA A 934 18.57 15.68 -20.81
CA ALA A 934 17.88 15.62 -22.10
C ALA A 934 17.81 16.99 -22.79
N ALA A 935 17.54 18.06 -22.04
CA ALA A 935 17.54 19.42 -22.56
C ALA A 935 18.95 19.90 -22.96
N ALA A 936 19.97 19.52 -22.18
CA ALA A 936 21.36 19.83 -22.48
C ALA A 936 21.84 19.13 -23.76
N GLN A 937 21.50 17.86 -23.94
CA GLN A 937 21.84 17.08 -25.13
C GLN A 937 21.16 17.63 -26.40
N GLU A 938 19.92 18.14 -26.29
CA GLU A 938 19.26 18.82 -27.41
C GLU A 938 19.88 20.17 -27.75
N ALA A 939 20.36 20.91 -26.75
CA ALA A 939 21.09 22.15 -27.00
C ALA A 939 22.46 21.91 -27.65
N ILE A 940 23.03 20.71 -27.53
CA ILE A 940 24.29 20.30 -28.16
C ILE A 940 24.06 19.74 -29.58
N SER A 941 22.88 19.19 -29.86
CA SER A 941 22.55 18.62 -31.18
C SER A 941 21.92 19.60 -32.17
N GLN A 942 21.44 20.75 -31.68
CA GLN A 942 21.03 21.92 -32.48
C GLN A 942 22.23 22.83 -32.76
#